data_AF-A0A1N6CXY3-F1
#
_entry.id   AF-A0A1N6CXY3-F1
#
_cell.length_a   1.000
_cell.length_b   1.000
_cell.length_c   1.000
_cell.angle_alpha   90.00
_cell.angle_beta   90.00
_cell.angle_gamma   90.00
#
_symmetry.space_group_name_H-M   'P 1'
#
loop_
_entity.id
_entity.type
_entity.pdbx_description
1 polymer ?
#
loop_
_entity_poly.entity_id
_entity_poly.type
_entity_poly.pdbx_seq_one_letter_code
_entity_poly.pdbx_strand_id
1 'polypeptide(L)'
;MDFDSSSATHVTDALQDADLDTLLNTHFAGRVVRKDLTQRVKEGANVPVYVLEYLLGMYCASDDAEVIATGLENVKAILTDNYVRPDEAEKVKSIVRERGSFKVIDRVTVRLNEKKDRYEAAFSNLGIKDAEISAGIVKEHEKLLVGGIWVIATLSYFHEEGQTSSPFGVSLLKPIQMPHMNMDELFEGRRGFTNVQWREVLIRSIGMEPAELDESVQWHLLARMIPFVENNYNVCELGPRGTGKSHIYKECSPNSILVSGGQTTVANLFYNMSSRRIGLVGMWDLVAFDEVAGISFKDKDGVQIMKDYMASGSFARGREQMEASASMVFVGNINQSVESLVKTSHLLTPFPDAMIDAAFFDRFHAYIPGWEIPKMRPSFFTQRYGFIVDYLAEFFREMRKRSFADAIDRYFSLGDNLNQRDVIAVRKTVSGLLKLMFPHGGGSQGLMKDDVRDCLEYAMQVRRRVKEQLKKIGGMEFYDVHFSYIDKETLEEHFVSVKEQGGGGLIPEGQGKPGVVHTIGLSDKGMPGVYRIEMQVTAGSGKLAMSGLWNSTAAKEQVKMAFDYFKANASRISGARKVLEHDFHLHVVDLQNSGVLRDLSLASLVAFSSGLVGKPTQSQMVVLGDMSLGGSLKPVESLAECLQVAFDAGGKRVTLPMSSAMDIPTIPGELFTKFQTSFYAEPIDAVVKALGVD
;
A
#
# COMPACT_ATOMS: atom_id res chain seq x y z
N MET A 1 -38.37 -31.83 14.88
CA MET A 1 -37.85 -30.84 15.84
C MET A 1 -37.48 -29.65 14.98
N ASP A 2 -38.45 -28.75 14.81
CA ASP A 2 -38.25 -27.51 14.06
C ASP A 2 -37.37 -26.61 14.92
N PHE A 3 -36.16 -26.31 14.42
CA PHE A 3 -35.30 -25.29 15.01
C PHE A 3 -35.94 -23.94 14.68
N ASP A 4 -36.38 -23.27 15.73
CA ASP A 4 -37.03 -21.97 15.68
C ASP A 4 -36.10 -20.91 15.10
N SER A 5 -36.32 -20.53 13.83
CA SER A 5 -35.52 -19.53 13.13
C SER A 5 -35.68 -18.12 13.70
N SER A 6 -36.65 -17.91 14.61
CA SER A 6 -36.88 -16.62 15.27
C SER A 6 -35.84 -16.30 16.36
N SER A 7 -35.23 -17.31 16.99
CA SER A 7 -34.25 -17.07 18.06
C SER A 7 -32.89 -16.57 17.52
N ALA A 8 -32.54 -16.94 16.29
CA ALA A 8 -31.30 -16.48 15.65
C ALA A 8 -31.39 -15.01 15.20
N THR A 9 -32.57 -14.57 14.72
CA THR A 9 -32.82 -13.19 14.27
C THR A 9 -32.84 -12.21 15.44
N HIS A 10 -33.39 -12.60 16.59
CA HIS A 10 -33.41 -11.76 17.78
C HIS A 10 -32.02 -11.56 18.42
N VAL A 11 -31.10 -12.52 18.27
CA VAL A 11 -29.71 -12.39 18.77
C VAL A 11 -28.87 -11.47 17.87
N THR A 12 -29.08 -11.49 16.55
CA THR A 12 -28.38 -10.61 15.61
C THR A 12 -28.79 -9.14 15.74
N ASP A 13 -30.08 -8.87 15.98
CA ASP A 13 -30.57 -7.49 16.19
C ASP A 13 -30.07 -6.91 17.52
N ALA A 14 -30.05 -7.70 18.59
CA ALA A 14 -29.54 -7.26 19.90
C ALA A 14 -28.02 -6.98 19.89
N LEU A 15 -27.26 -7.67 19.04
CA LEU A 15 -25.83 -7.43 18.84
C LEU A 15 -25.56 -6.17 18.02
N GLN A 16 -26.42 -5.80 17.07
CA GLN A 16 -26.23 -4.60 16.23
C GLN A 16 -26.31 -3.29 17.02
N ASP A 17 -27.17 -3.22 18.05
CA ASP A 17 -27.37 -2.02 18.87
C ASP A 17 -26.50 -1.97 20.15
N ALA A 18 -25.67 -3.00 20.38
CA ALA A 18 -24.83 -3.09 21.58
C ALA A 18 -23.63 -2.14 21.54
N ASP A 19 -23.45 -1.36 22.62
CA ASP A 19 -22.30 -0.45 22.77
C ASP A 19 -20.97 -1.24 22.84
N LEU A 20 -20.00 -0.81 22.03
CA LEU A 20 -18.74 -1.54 21.82
C LEU A 20 -17.89 -1.64 23.10
N ASP A 21 -17.97 -0.65 24.00
CA ASP A 21 -17.23 -0.69 25.27
C ASP A 21 -17.80 -1.77 26.19
N THR A 22 -19.13 -1.93 26.20
CA THR A 22 -19.79 -2.98 26.98
C THR A 22 -19.38 -4.36 26.47
N LEU A 23 -19.37 -4.57 25.15
CA LEU A 23 -18.93 -5.83 24.54
C LEU A 23 -17.45 -6.12 24.84
N LEU A 24 -16.58 -5.11 24.73
CA LEU A 24 -15.15 -5.25 25.04
C LEU A 24 -14.90 -5.62 26.50
N ASN A 25 -15.58 -4.97 27.45
CA ASN A 25 -15.43 -5.30 28.87
C ASN A 25 -16.06 -6.65 29.22
N THR A 26 -17.08 -7.10 28.49
CA THR A 26 -17.72 -8.42 28.69
C THR A 26 -16.84 -9.56 28.18
N HIS A 27 -16.36 -9.47 26.94
CA HIS A 27 -15.65 -10.57 26.28
C HIS A 27 -14.13 -10.54 26.51
N PHE A 28 -13.57 -9.38 26.87
CA PHE A 28 -12.13 -9.16 26.95
C PHE A 28 -11.71 -8.41 28.23
N ALA A 29 -12.42 -8.67 29.33
CA ALA A 29 -12.09 -8.13 30.66
C ALA A 29 -10.59 -8.30 30.98
N GLY A 30 -9.94 -7.22 31.43
CA GLY A 30 -8.50 -7.21 31.75
C GLY A 30 -7.55 -7.29 30.53
N ARG A 31 -8.08 -7.31 29.30
CA ARG A 31 -7.31 -7.25 28.04
C ARG A 31 -7.54 -5.96 27.26
N VAL A 32 -8.43 -5.11 27.75
CA VAL A 32 -8.80 -3.82 27.15
C VAL A 32 -8.48 -2.68 28.10
N VAL A 33 -8.22 -1.52 27.55
CA VAL A 33 -7.94 -0.29 28.29
C VAL A 33 -8.53 0.91 27.56
N ARG A 34 -8.95 1.92 28.31
CA ARG A 34 -9.37 3.20 27.76
C ARG A 34 -8.19 3.96 27.19
N LYS A 35 -8.24 4.31 25.90
CA LYS A 35 -7.12 4.86 25.16
C LYS A 35 -6.79 6.33 25.49
N ASP A 36 -7.76 7.09 26.04
CA ASP A 36 -7.54 8.45 26.54
C ASP A 36 -6.64 8.49 27.78
N LEU A 37 -6.71 7.47 28.64
CA LEU A 37 -5.91 7.39 29.86
C LEU A 37 -4.42 7.36 29.56
N THR A 38 -4.03 6.64 28.51
CA THR A 38 -2.64 6.58 28.03
C THR A 38 -2.11 7.98 27.71
N GLN A 39 -2.90 8.82 27.02
CA GLN A 39 -2.50 10.18 26.66
C GLN A 39 -2.29 11.05 27.90
N ARG A 40 -3.22 10.97 28.86
CA ARG A 40 -3.17 11.73 30.13
C ARG A 40 -1.95 11.40 31.00
N VAL A 41 -1.40 10.19 30.89
CA VAL A 41 -0.20 9.77 31.63
C VAL A 41 1.08 10.13 30.86
N LYS A 42 1.06 10.05 29.52
CA LYS A 42 2.22 10.30 28.66
C LYS A 42 2.79 11.72 28.79
N GLU A 43 1.96 12.70 29.13
CA GLU A 43 2.40 14.09 29.35
C GLU A 43 3.42 14.25 30.50
N GLY A 44 3.50 13.29 31.43
CA GLY A 44 4.41 13.34 32.60
C GLY A 44 5.69 12.51 32.49
N ALA A 45 5.75 11.53 31.57
CA ALA A 45 6.88 10.61 31.46
C ALA A 45 7.08 10.09 30.02
N ASN A 46 8.31 10.18 29.50
CA ASN A 46 8.67 9.67 28.17
C ASN A 46 8.87 8.14 28.21
N VAL A 47 7.77 7.41 28.32
CA VAL A 47 7.71 5.96 28.46
C VAL A 47 6.95 5.37 27.26
N PRO A 48 7.36 4.19 26.72
CA PRO A 48 6.64 3.56 25.62
C PRO A 48 5.16 3.28 25.95
N VAL A 49 4.28 3.41 24.95
CA VAL A 49 2.82 3.27 25.13
C VAL A 49 2.42 1.93 25.74
N TYR A 50 3.01 0.81 25.30
CA TYR A 50 2.69 -0.51 25.86
C TYR A 50 3.03 -0.64 27.34
N VAL A 51 4.05 0.06 27.84
CA VAL A 51 4.37 0.08 29.28
C VAL A 51 3.30 0.83 30.06
N LEU A 52 2.85 1.97 29.52
CA LEU A 52 1.76 2.75 30.12
C LEU A 52 0.47 1.93 30.15
N GLU A 53 0.08 1.31 29.03
CA GLU A 53 -1.13 0.51 28.94
C GLU A 53 -1.09 -0.74 29.81
N TYR A 54 0.09 -1.36 30.01
CA TYR A 54 0.24 -2.45 30.96
C TYR A 54 -0.05 -2.01 32.39
N LEU A 55 0.52 -0.87 32.82
CA LEU A 55 0.26 -0.32 34.16
C LEU A 55 -1.20 0.11 34.31
N LEU A 56 -1.76 0.77 33.31
CA LEU A 56 -3.18 1.14 33.29
C LEU A 56 -4.08 -0.09 33.32
N GLY A 57 -3.73 -1.16 32.60
CA GLY A 57 -4.46 -2.44 32.64
C GLY A 57 -4.39 -3.13 34.01
N MET A 58 -3.40 -2.84 34.85
CA MET A 58 -3.32 -3.37 36.22
C MET A 58 -4.14 -2.57 37.22
N TYR A 59 -4.16 -1.24 37.10
CA TYR A 59 -4.72 -0.35 38.12
C TYR A 59 -6.02 0.36 37.71
N CYS A 60 -6.37 0.35 36.42
CA CYS A 60 -7.54 1.04 35.84
C CYS A 60 -8.46 0.08 35.05
N ALA A 61 -8.48 -1.22 35.38
CA ALA A 61 -9.30 -2.24 34.72
C ALA A 61 -10.77 -2.25 35.17
N SER A 62 -11.36 -1.08 35.41
CA SER A 62 -12.75 -0.90 35.81
C SER A 62 -13.38 0.21 34.96
N ASP A 63 -14.70 0.22 34.87
CA ASP A 63 -15.54 1.26 34.30
C ASP A 63 -15.98 2.32 35.34
N ASP A 64 -15.71 2.08 36.63
CA ASP A 64 -15.97 3.01 37.73
C ASP A 64 -14.99 4.19 37.69
N ALA A 65 -15.53 5.42 37.65
CA ALA A 65 -14.75 6.64 37.55
C ALA A 65 -13.85 6.91 38.76
N GLU A 66 -14.25 6.53 39.97
CA GLU A 66 -13.44 6.68 41.19
C GLU A 66 -12.29 5.68 41.17
N VAL A 67 -12.56 4.43 40.82
CA VAL A 67 -11.51 3.39 40.69
C VAL A 67 -10.46 3.79 39.66
N ILE A 68 -10.90 4.32 38.49
CA ILE A 68 -9.99 4.83 37.46
C ILE A 68 -9.16 6.01 37.99
N ALA A 69 -9.77 6.94 38.74
CA ALA A 69 -9.05 8.10 39.27
C ALA A 69 -7.94 7.69 40.25
N THR A 70 -8.25 6.81 41.21
CA THR A 70 -7.25 6.26 42.14
C THR A 70 -6.20 5.43 41.40
N GLY A 71 -6.61 4.64 40.40
CA GLY A 71 -5.71 3.88 39.55
C GLY A 71 -4.70 4.75 38.82
N LEU A 72 -5.13 5.89 38.26
CA LEU A 72 -4.26 6.85 37.59
C LEU A 72 -3.22 7.46 38.55
N GLU A 73 -3.61 7.79 39.78
CA GLU A 73 -2.68 8.30 40.79
C GLU A 73 -1.60 7.26 41.13
N ASN A 74 -1.99 6.00 41.30
CA ASN A 74 -1.06 4.90 41.54
C ASN A 74 -0.08 4.72 40.37
N VAL A 75 -0.56 4.76 39.12
CA VAL A 75 0.29 4.66 37.93
C VAL A 75 1.28 5.82 37.86
N LYS A 76 0.84 7.05 38.13
CA LYS A 76 1.71 8.23 38.17
C LYS A 76 2.77 8.10 39.27
N ALA A 77 2.41 7.60 40.44
CA ALA A 77 3.34 7.37 41.54
C ALA A 77 4.40 6.32 41.17
N ILE A 78 4.00 5.17 40.62
CA ILE A 78 4.91 4.11 40.18
C ILE A 78 5.89 4.62 39.12
N LEU A 79 5.41 5.38 38.13
CA LEU A 79 6.27 5.97 37.11
C LEU A 79 7.23 7.00 37.74
N THR A 80 6.76 7.84 38.65
CA THR A 80 7.62 8.85 39.30
C THR A 80 8.72 8.20 40.15
N ASP A 81 8.38 7.14 40.88
CA ASP A 81 9.27 6.54 41.87
C ASP A 81 10.18 5.45 41.29
N ASN A 82 9.73 4.74 40.25
CA ASN A 82 10.43 3.56 39.73
C ASN A 82 10.95 3.72 38.30
N TYR A 83 10.41 4.62 37.47
CA TYR A 83 10.94 4.81 36.12
C TYR A 83 12.32 5.48 36.16
N VAL A 84 13.30 4.83 35.54
CA VAL A 84 14.65 5.38 35.50
C VAL A 84 14.77 6.34 34.34
N ARG A 85 14.98 7.62 34.65
CA ARG A 85 15.41 8.62 33.68
C ARG A 85 16.94 8.56 33.53
N PRO A 86 17.50 8.53 32.31
CA PRO A 86 18.95 8.39 32.11
C PRO A 86 19.81 9.43 32.84
N ASP A 87 19.31 10.66 33.00
CA ASP A 87 19.95 11.75 33.73
C ASP A 87 19.91 11.57 35.27
N GLU A 88 18.98 10.78 35.80
CA GLU A 88 18.88 10.43 37.22
C GLU A 88 19.52 9.07 37.56
N ALA A 89 20.19 8.42 36.61
CA ALA A 89 20.71 7.05 36.78
C ALA A 89 21.61 6.89 38.02
N GLU A 90 22.53 7.83 38.27
CA GLU A 90 23.45 7.78 39.42
C GLU A 90 22.72 7.96 40.77
N LYS A 91 21.66 8.79 40.78
CA LYS A 91 20.81 8.95 41.96
C LYS A 91 20.10 7.64 42.29
N VAL A 92 19.56 6.94 41.29
CA VAL A 92 18.91 5.64 41.49
C VAL A 92 19.92 4.59 41.94
N LYS A 93 21.12 4.53 41.35
CA LYS A 93 22.20 3.64 41.82
C LYS A 93 22.58 3.88 43.28
N SER A 94 22.67 5.15 43.69
CA SER A 94 22.91 5.52 45.08
C SER A 94 21.78 5.01 45.99
N ILE A 95 20.51 5.16 45.58
CA ILE A 95 19.37 4.63 46.34
C ILE A 95 19.46 3.10 46.49
N VAL A 96 19.81 2.37 45.43
CA VAL A 96 19.96 0.90 45.51
C VAL A 96 21.09 0.52 46.47
N ARG A 97 22.21 1.25 46.46
CA ARG A 97 23.32 1.04 47.38
C ARG A 97 22.93 1.28 48.84
N GLU A 98 22.28 2.42 49.13
CA GLU A 98 21.92 2.80 50.50
C GLU A 98 20.80 1.92 51.08
N ARG A 99 19.83 1.52 50.25
CA ARG A 99 18.68 0.70 50.68
C ARG A 99 18.92 -0.80 50.56
N GLY A 100 20.00 -1.22 49.91
CA GLY A 100 20.31 -2.63 49.59
C GLY A 100 19.43 -3.23 48.48
N SER A 101 18.21 -2.74 48.28
CA SER A 101 17.36 -3.13 47.17
C SER A 101 16.40 -2.02 46.74
N PHE A 102 16.10 -1.96 45.44
CA PHE A 102 15.17 -0.98 44.87
C PHE A 102 14.49 -1.49 43.61
N LYS A 103 13.21 -1.15 43.44
CA LYS A 103 12.44 -1.49 42.23
C LYS A 103 12.64 -0.43 41.16
N VAL A 104 12.89 -0.87 39.93
CA VAL A 104 13.10 -0.01 38.77
C VAL A 104 12.28 -0.50 37.58
N ILE A 105 11.84 0.46 36.75
CA ILE A 105 11.28 0.23 35.42
C ILE A 105 12.33 0.65 34.40
N ASP A 106 12.87 -0.32 33.69
CA ASP A 106 13.92 -0.13 32.68
C ASP A 106 13.82 -1.22 31.61
N ARG A 107 14.50 -1.01 30.48
CA ARG A 107 14.72 -2.02 29.46
C ARG A 107 15.97 -2.82 29.80
N VAL A 108 15.81 -4.14 29.91
CA VAL A 108 16.88 -5.07 30.31
C VAL A 108 17.20 -6.02 29.18
N THR A 109 18.48 -6.11 28.80
CA THR A 109 19.03 -7.20 27.97
C THR A 109 19.90 -8.10 28.85
N VAL A 110 20.07 -9.36 28.49
CA VAL A 110 20.94 -10.30 29.20
C VAL A 110 21.94 -10.91 28.21
N ARG A 111 23.16 -11.17 28.68
CA ARG A 111 24.18 -11.92 27.95
C ARG A 111 24.80 -13.00 28.83
N LEU A 112 25.25 -14.09 28.23
CA LEU A 112 26.12 -15.06 28.90
C LEU A 112 27.56 -14.52 28.89
N ASN A 113 28.14 -14.33 30.08
CA ASN A 113 29.58 -14.10 30.21
C ASN A 113 30.30 -15.44 30.32
N GLU A 114 30.74 -15.96 29.19
CA GLU A 114 31.44 -17.25 29.06
C GLU A 114 32.73 -17.32 29.90
N LYS A 115 33.39 -16.19 30.18
CA LYS A 115 34.61 -16.15 30.98
C LYS A 115 34.35 -16.34 32.47
N LYS A 116 33.19 -15.86 32.95
CA LYS A 116 32.78 -15.91 34.36
C LYS A 116 31.67 -16.93 34.62
N ASP A 117 31.27 -17.67 33.58
CA ASP A 117 30.18 -18.64 33.54
C ASP A 117 28.91 -18.18 34.26
N ARG A 118 28.42 -16.98 33.89
CA ARG A 118 27.22 -16.39 34.50
C ARG A 118 26.46 -15.50 33.52
N TYR A 119 25.19 -15.25 33.83
CA TYR A 119 24.39 -14.28 33.09
C TYR A 119 24.57 -12.87 33.67
N GLU A 120 24.73 -11.90 32.77
CA GLU A 120 24.87 -10.48 33.08
C GLU A 120 23.73 -9.70 32.42
N ALA A 121 22.94 -9.02 33.23
CA ALA A 121 21.88 -8.11 32.82
C ALA A 121 22.45 -6.70 32.58
N ALA A 122 22.07 -6.10 31.46
CA ALA A 122 22.35 -4.72 31.10
C ALA A 122 21.06 -3.90 31.08
N PHE A 123 21.03 -2.85 31.89
CA PHE A 123 19.94 -1.90 32.06
C PHE A 123 20.19 -0.67 31.17
N SER A 124 19.25 -0.38 30.28
CA SER A 124 19.41 0.67 29.27
C SER A 124 19.51 2.07 29.88
N ASN A 125 18.59 2.43 30.78
CA ASN A 125 18.52 3.77 31.35
C ASN A 125 19.44 3.92 32.55
N LEU A 126 19.58 2.90 33.40
CA LEU A 126 20.54 2.92 34.51
C LEU A 126 22.00 2.87 34.04
N GLY A 127 22.26 2.35 32.85
CA GLY A 127 23.61 2.18 32.32
C GLY A 127 24.45 1.15 33.07
N ILE A 128 23.83 0.29 33.89
CA ILE A 128 24.48 -0.90 34.47
C ILE A 128 24.61 -1.93 33.36
N LYS A 129 25.79 -2.53 33.16
CA LYS A 129 26.05 -3.43 32.03
C LYS A 129 26.29 -4.89 32.42
N ASP A 130 26.47 -5.14 33.70
CA ASP A 130 27.03 -6.37 34.23
C ASP A 130 26.33 -6.84 35.51
N ALA A 131 25.06 -6.44 35.73
CA ALA A 131 24.31 -6.87 36.91
C ALA A 131 24.11 -8.39 36.88
N GLU A 132 24.40 -9.07 37.97
CA GLU A 132 24.26 -10.53 38.02
C GLU A 132 22.78 -10.94 38.02
N ILE A 133 22.42 -11.91 37.19
CA ILE A 133 21.05 -12.43 37.10
C ILE A 133 21.06 -13.96 37.10
N SER A 134 20.11 -14.57 37.81
CA SER A 134 20.06 -16.03 37.94
C SER A 134 19.64 -16.72 36.65
N ALA A 135 20.20 -17.90 36.39
CA ALA A 135 19.83 -18.72 35.24
C ALA A 135 18.33 -19.10 35.22
N GLY A 136 17.70 -19.19 36.40
CA GLY A 136 16.26 -19.46 36.52
C GLY A 136 15.41 -18.35 35.89
N ILE A 137 15.70 -17.09 36.21
CA ILE A 137 15.00 -15.93 35.63
C ILE A 137 15.23 -15.87 34.11
N VAL A 138 16.46 -16.15 33.66
CA VAL A 138 16.79 -16.15 32.22
C VAL A 138 16.05 -17.26 31.47
N LYS A 139 15.94 -18.45 32.07
CA LYS A 139 15.22 -19.59 31.49
C LYS A 139 13.71 -19.34 31.42
N GLU A 140 13.15 -18.67 32.41
CA GLU A 140 11.74 -18.26 32.40
C GLU A 140 11.45 -17.17 31.35
N HIS A 141 12.46 -16.34 31.04
CA HIS A 141 12.32 -15.16 30.20
C HIS A 141 13.40 -15.10 29.11
N GLU A 142 13.42 -16.09 28.22
CA GLU A 142 14.45 -16.24 27.17
C GLU A 142 14.57 -15.01 26.25
N LYS A 143 13.49 -14.23 26.10
CA LYS A 143 13.47 -12.96 25.32
C LYS A 143 14.53 -11.95 25.80
N LEU A 144 14.98 -12.05 27.06
CA LEU A 144 16.07 -11.22 27.59
C LEU A 144 17.38 -11.37 26.80
N LEU A 145 17.63 -12.52 26.16
CA LEU A 145 18.88 -12.83 25.44
C LEU A 145 18.94 -12.29 24.00
N VAL A 146 17.81 -11.86 23.41
CA VAL A 146 17.72 -11.59 21.96
C VAL A 146 17.64 -10.09 21.63
N GLY A 147 16.89 -9.31 22.42
CA GLY A 147 16.70 -7.87 22.14
C GLY A 147 16.35 -7.02 23.37
N GLY A 148 16.22 -7.68 24.53
CA GLY A 148 15.86 -7.07 25.80
C GLY A 148 14.42 -6.58 25.85
N ILE A 149 13.83 -6.68 27.04
CA ILE A 149 12.42 -6.39 27.29
C ILE A 149 12.30 -5.32 28.37
N TRP A 150 11.19 -4.58 28.36
CA TRP A 150 10.85 -3.71 29.48
C TRP A 150 10.37 -4.54 30.66
N VAL A 151 10.90 -4.23 31.83
CA VAL A 151 10.65 -5.01 33.04
C VAL A 151 10.44 -4.09 34.23
N ILE A 152 9.69 -4.59 35.21
CA ILE A 152 9.80 -4.13 36.59
C ILE A 152 10.81 -5.06 37.27
N ALA A 153 12.01 -4.56 37.53
CA ALA A 153 13.08 -5.33 38.16
C ALA A 153 13.36 -4.84 39.57
N THR A 154 13.56 -5.78 40.50
CA THR A 154 14.08 -5.49 41.83
C THR A 154 15.59 -5.66 41.78
N LEU A 155 16.30 -4.54 41.73
CA LEU A 155 17.75 -4.52 41.86
C LEU A 155 18.14 -4.76 43.31
N SER A 156 19.22 -5.49 43.51
CA SER A 156 19.91 -5.67 44.78
C SER A 156 21.32 -5.12 44.67
N TYR A 157 21.86 -4.62 45.78
CA TYR A 157 23.23 -4.19 45.89
C TYR A 157 23.94 -4.96 47.00
N PHE A 158 25.03 -5.63 46.64
CA PHE A 158 25.88 -6.36 47.59
C PHE A 158 27.34 -6.26 47.14
N HIS A 159 28.21 -5.75 48.03
CA HIS A 159 29.62 -5.56 47.75
C HIS A 159 30.47 -6.14 48.89
N GLU A 160 31.35 -7.08 48.55
CA GLU A 160 32.39 -7.63 49.45
C GLU A 160 33.80 -7.18 49.05
N GLU A 161 34.68 -7.07 50.03
CA GLU A 161 36.06 -6.66 49.80
C GLU A 161 36.82 -7.73 48.99
N GLY A 162 37.38 -7.35 47.83
CA GLY A 162 38.01 -8.27 46.88
C GLY A 162 37.08 -8.85 45.81
N GLN A 163 35.80 -8.45 45.77
CA GLN A 163 34.85 -8.89 44.76
C GLN A 163 35.22 -8.38 43.35
N THR A 164 35.17 -9.28 42.38
CA THR A 164 35.44 -8.99 40.95
C THR A 164 34.19 -8.97 40.08
N SER A 165 33.04 -9.32 40.65
CA SER A 165 31.73 -9.22 40.01
C SER A 165 31.08 -7.86 40.29
N SER A 166 30.09 -7.51 39.48
CA SER A 166 29.30 -6.31 39.72
C SER A 166 28.63 -6.40 41.08
N PRO A 167 28.60 -5.31 41.88
CA PRO A 167 27.87 -5.30 43.13
C PRO A 167 26.35 -5.24 42.91
N PHE A 168 25.90 -5.02 41.68
CA PHE A 168 24.49 -5.03 41.32
C PHE A 168 24.04 -6.43 40.94
N GLY A 169 22.88 -6.84 41.45
CA GLY A 169 22.19 -8.07 41.08
C GLY A 169 20.72 -7.83 40.76
N VAL A 170 20.11 -8.76 40.04
CA VAL A 170 18.67 -8.79 39.75
C VAL A 170 18.03 -9.91 40.56
N SER A 171 17.31 -9.52 41.61
CA SER A 171 16.67 -10.47 42.53
C SER A 171 15.29 -10.91 42.04
N LEU A 172 14.55 -10.01 41.41
CA LEU A 172 13.24 -10.26 40.83
C LEU A 172 13.14 -9.51 39.50
N LEU A 173 12.51 -10.11 38.51
CA LEU A 173 12.27 -9.47 37.21
C LEU A 173 10.88 -9.88 36.75
N LYS A 174 10.02 -8.88 36.53
CA LYS A 174 8.69 -9.09 35.97
C LYS A 174 8.60 -8.40 34.61
N PRO A 175 8.47 -9.14 33.50
CA PRO A 175 8.21 -8.57 32.19
C PRO A 175 6.97 -7.68 32.19
N ILE A 176 7.06 -6.52 31.55
CA ILE A 176 5.92 -5.66 31.20
C ILE A 176 5.37 -6.17 29.86
N GLN A 177 5.10 -7.48 29.82
CA GLN A 177 4.58 -8.24 28.69
C GLN A 177 3.67 -9.34 29.24
N MET A 178 2.69 -9.73 28.45
CA MET A 178 1.75 -10.80 28.65
C MET A 178 2.51 -12.11 28.45
N PRO A 179 2.61 -12.96 29.49
CA PRO A 179 3.45 -14.14 29.42
C PRO A 179 2.94 -15.15 28.37
N HIS A 180 1.61 -15.29 28.23
CA HIS A 180 1.00 -16.20 27.25
C HIS A 180 -0.35 -15.66 26.73
N MET A 181 -0.59 -15.85 25.43
CA MET A 181 -1.85 -15.55 24.74
C MET A 181 -2.73 -16.81 24.68
N ASN A 182 -3.97 -16.74 25.16
CA ASN A 182 -4.95 -17.80 24.96
C ASN A 182 -5.75 -17.53 23.67
N MET A 183 -5.44 -18.30 22.63
CA MET A 183 -6.08 -18.12 21.32
C MET A 183 -7.54 -18.58 21.31
N ASP A 184 -7.92 -19.56 22.14
CA ASP A 184 -9.30 -20.04 22.20
C ASP A 184 -10.23 -18.99 22.83
N GLU A 185 -9.76 -18.30 23.88
CA GLU A 185 -10.45 -17.13 24.46
C GLU A 185 -10.61 -16.00 23.44
N LEU A 186 -9.58 -15.72 22.64
CA LEU A 186 -9.68 -14.72 21.56
C LEU A 186 -10.74 -15.11 20.53
N PHE A 187 -10.78 -16.38 20.12
CA PHE A 187 -11.73 -16.85 19.12
C PHE A 187 -13.16 -16.81 19.65
N GLU A 188 -13.37 -17.19 20.91
CA GLU A 188 -14.68 -17.11 21.53
C GLU A 188 -15.11 -15.66 21.75
N GLY A 189 -14.22 -14.81 22.26
CA GLY A 189 -14.48 -13.38 22.41
C GLY A 189 -14.83 -12.71 21.08
N ARG A 190 -14.12 -13.04 19.99
CA ARG A 190 -14.41 -12.54 18.64
C ARG A 190 -15.83 -12.89 18.17
N ARG A 191 -16.39 -14.04 18.54
CA ARG A 191 -17.74 -14.47 18.14
C ARG A 191 -18.84 -13.60 18.74
N GLY A 192 -18.55 -12.86 19.81
CA GLY A 192 -19.47 -11.89 20.43
C GLY A 192 -19.63 -10.58 19.67
N PHE A 193 -19.02 -10.42 18.49
CA PHE A 193 -19.03 -9.17 17.72
C PHE A 193 -19.48 -9.42 16.28
N THR A 194 -20.22 -8.47 15.71
CA THR A 194 -20.40 -8.40 14.25
C THR A 194 -19.07 -8.07 13.55
N ASN A 195 -19.00 -8.28 12.23
CA ASN A 195 -17.79 -7.97 11.46
C ASN A 195 -17.45 -6.47 11.50
N VAL A 196 -18.46 -5.61 11.44
CA VAL A 196 -18.29 -4.15 11.54
C VAL A 196 -17.75 -3.77 12.91
N GLN A 197 -18.40 -4.23 13.99
CA GLN A 197 -17.92 -3.97 15.35
C GLN A 197 -16.50 -4.48 15.58
N TRP A 198 -16.16 -5.67 15.08
CA TRP A 198 -14.80 -6.19 15.23
C TRP A 198 -13.75 -5.37 14.49
N ARG A 199 -14.06 -4.89 13.27
CA ARG A 199 -13.20 -3.93 12.57
C ARG A 199 -12.95 -2.71 13.44
N GLU A 200 -14.02 -2.14 13.99
CA GLU A 200 -13.96 -0.97 14.86
C GLU A 200 -13.14 -1.21 16.13
N VAL A 201 -13.21 -2.41 16.74
CA VAL A 201 -12.33 -2.83 17.84
C VAL A 201 -10.86 -2.74 17.43
N LEU A 202 -10.49 -3.27 16.26
CA LEU A 202 -9.10 -3.23 15.78
C LEU A 202 -8.64 -1.79 15.55
N ILE A 203 -9.50 -0.94 14.98
CA ILE A 203 -9.22 0.48 14.75
C ILE A 203 -9.04 1.24 16.08
N ARG A 204 -9.91 1.01 17.08
CA ARG A 204 -9.75 1.58 18.43
C ARG A 204 -8.49 1.07 19.13
N SER A 205 -8.12 -0.19 18.91
CA SER A 205 -6.95 -0.80 19.54
C SER A 205 -5.63 -0.14 19.12
N ILE A 206 -5.55 0.37 17.88
CA ILE A 206 -4.42 1.19 17.40
C ILE A 206 -4.56 2.69 17.73
N GLY A 207 -5.60 3.08 18.49
CA GLY A 207 -5.81 4.43 19.01
C GLY A 207 -6.64 5.36 18.12
N MET A 208 -7.31 4.83 17.09
CA MET A 208 -8.10 5.62 16.13
C MET A 208 -9.60 5.52 16.42
N GLU A 209 -10.36 6.59 16.20
CA GLU A 209 -11.83 6.62 16.39
C GLU A 209 -12.56 6.23 15.09
N PRO A 210 -13.23 5.05 15.03
CA PRO A 210 -13.86 4.59 13.79
C PRO A 210 -15.01 5.47 13.30
N ALA A 211 -15.77 6.09 14.21
CA ALA A 211 -16.90 6.95 13.88
C ALA A 211 -16.50 8.20 13.07
N GLU A 212 -15.23 8.61 13.14
CA GLU A 212 -14.69 9.76 12.41
C GLU A 212 -13.97 9.37 11.11
N LEU A 213 -14.03 8.09 10.74
CA LEU A 213 -13.29 7.52 9.61
C LEU A 213 -14.23 6.77 8.66
N ASP A 214 -14.20 7.16 7.39
CA ASP A 214 -14.86 6.41 6.32
C ASP A 214 -14.40 4.94 6.31
N GLU A 215 -15.29 4.04 5.95
CA GLU A 215 -15.02 2.60 5.93
C GLU A 215 -13.77 2.24 5.11
N SER A 216 -13.57 2.86 3.94
CA SER A 216 -12.37 2.63 3.13
C SER A 216 -11.08 3.01 3.85
N VAL A 217 -11.12 4.06 4.68
CA VAL A 217 -9.97 4.48 5.51
C VAL A 217 -9.71 3.43 6.59
N GLN A 218 -10.75 2.87 7.20
CA GLN A 218 -10.59 1.78 8.17
C GLN A 218 -9.91 0.56 7.53
N TRP A 219 -10.26 0.20 6.29
CA TRP A 219 -9.56 -0.87 5.56
C TRP A 219 -8.09 -0.54 5.26
N HIS A 220 -7.74 0.71 4.95
CA HIS A 220 -6.34 1.14 4.84
C HIS A 220 -5.58 1.01 6.17
N LEU A 221 -6.24 1.30 7.29
CA LEU A 221 -5.66 1.12 8.62
C LEU A 221 -5.49 -0.37 8.97
N LEU A 222 -6.42 -1.25 8.59
CA LEU A 222 -6.24 -2.70 8.70
C LEU A 222 -5.06 -3.19 7.84
N ALA A 223 -4.89 -2.64 6.64
CA ALA A 223 -3.77 -3.00 5.77
C ALA A 223 -2.40 -2.67 6.40
N ARG A 224 -2.31 -1.61 7.21
CA ARG A 224 -1.11 -1.31 8.01
C ARG A 224 -0.82 -2.37 9.08
N MET A 225 -1.83 -3.13 9.51
CA MET A 225 -1.69 -4.20 10.51
C MET A 225 -1.25 -5.54 9.90
N ILE A 226 -1.44 -5.75 8.59
CA ILE A 226 -1.08 -7.01 7.90
C ILE A 226 0.38 -7.43 8.13
N PRO A 227 1.39 -6.54 8.04
CA PRO A 227 2.78 -6.88 8.32
C PRO A 227 3.04 -7.56 9.68
N PHE A 228 2.17 -7.33 10.68
CA PHE A 228 2.28 -7.94 12.00
C PHE A 228 1.74 -9.38 12.04
N VAL A 229 0.71 -9.70 11.25
CA VAL A 229 0.06 -11.03 11.22
C VAL A 229 0.50 -11.95 10.09
N GLU A 230 1.14 -11.41 9.05
CA GLU A 230 1.57 -12.15 7.87
C GLU A 230 3.09 -12.14 7.73
N ASN A 231 3.67 -13.32 7.46
CA ASN A 231 5.12 -13.47 7.34
C ASN A 231 5.63 -12.91 6.02
N ASN A 232 6.76 -12.20 6.07
CA ASN A 232 7.41 -11.61 4.90
C ASN A 232 6.40 -10.86 4.03
N TYR A 233 5.56 -10.02 4.64
CA TYR A 233 4.57 -9.19 3.94
C TYR A 233 5.14 -7.80 3.68
N ASN A 234 5.69 -7.62 2.49
CA ASN A 234 6.33 -6.38 2.09
C ASN A 234 5.32 -5.38 1.50
N VAL A 235 5.31 -4.15 1.98
CA VAL A 235 4.31 -3.13 1.61
C VAL A 235 4.95 -1.74 1.57
N CYS A 236 4.42 -0.85 0.73
CA CYS A 236 4.72 0.57 0.81
C CYS A 236 3.47 1.39 1.15
N GLU A 237 3.69 2.47 1.89
CA GLU A 237 2.69 3.49 2.16
C GLU A 237 3.29 4.87 1.91
N LEU A 238 2.81 5.54 0.87
CA LEU A 238 3.23 6.89 0.52
C LEU A 238 2.02 7.82 0.57
N GLY A 239 2.18 9.00 1.14
CA GLY A 239 1.11 9.98 1.24
C GLY A 239 1.55 11.26 1.94
N PRO A 240 0.64 12.22 2.17
CA PRO A 240 0.95 13.48 2.83
C PRO A 240 1.55 13.30 4.22
N ARG A 241 2.31 14.31 4.68
CA ARG A 241 2.79 14.35 6.08
C ARG A 241 1.61 14.41 7.06
N GLY A 242 1.80 13.79 8.22
CA GLY A 242 0.83 13.87 9.33
C GLY A 242 -0.33 12.89 9.24
N THR A 243 -0.23 11.78 8.49
CA THR A 243 -1.27 10.74 8.39
C THR A 243 -1.01 9.54 9.34
N GLY A 244 -0.09 9.67 10.29
CA GLY A 244 0.23 8.65 11.30
C GLY A 244 0.92 7.38 10.79
N LYS A 245 1.49 7.41 9.58
CA LYS A 245 2.09 6.24 8.91
C LYS A 245 3.12 5.49 9.75
N SER A 246 4.04 6.22 10.39
CA SER A 246 5.11 5.63 11.20
C SER A 246 4.66 5.24 12.62
N HIS A 247 3.51 5.77 13.09
CA HIS A 247 3.05 5.60 14.47
C HIS A 247 2.76 4.14 14.79
N ILE A 248 2.03 3.44 13.91
CA ILE A 248 1.64 2.05 14.13
C ILE A 248 2.85 1.11 14.27
N TYR A 249 3.87 1.29 13.41
CA TYR A 249 5.08 0.45 13.42
C TYR A 249 6.02 0.75 14.58
N LYS A 250 5.81 1.88 15.28
CA LYS A 250 6.59 2.28 16.44
C LYS A 250 5.91 1.95 17.76
N GLU A 251 4.59 2.11 17.84
CA GLU A 251 3.87 2.12 19.13
C GLU A 251 2.95 0.91 19.34
N CYS A 252 2.55 0.19 18.28
CA CYS A 252 1.54 -0.88 18.37
C CYS A 252 2.11 -2.29 18.55
N SER A 253 3.44 -2.45 18.61
CA SER A 253 4.06 -3.74 18.96
C SER A 253 5.46 -3.55 19.53
N PRO A 254 5.86 -4.31 20.56
CA PRO A 254 7.24 -4.39 20.99
C PRO A 254 8.12 -5.25 20.05
N ASN A 255 7.53 -5.93 19.05
CA ASN A 255 8.23 -6.80 18.10
C ASN A 255 8.43 -6.17 16.72
N SER A 256 8.31 -4.83 16.62
CA SER A 256 8.61 -4.06 15.42
C SER A 256 9.76 -3.08 15.65
N ILE A 257 10.53 -2.81 14.59
CA ILE A 257 11.55 -1.77 14.61
C ILE A 257 11.32 -0.75 13.49
N LEU A 258 11.39 0.53 13.84
CA LEU A 258 11.37 1.65 12.91
C LEU A 258 12.81 2.15 12.69
N VAL A 259 13.31 2.01 11.47
CA VAL A 259 14.61 2.53 11.03
C VAL A 259 14.41 3.94 10.49
N SER A 260 14.88 4.94 11.24
CA SER A 260 14.84 6.36 10.87
C SER A 260 16.23 6.86 10.48
N GLY A 261 16.32 7.79 9.53
CA GLY A 261 17.58 8.49 9.21
C GLY A 261 18.40 7.91 8.06
N GLY A 262 17.82 7.03 7.24
CA GLY A 262 18.30 6.74 5.89
C GLY A 262 19.55 5.86 5.75
N GLN A 263 20.50 5.91 6.68
CA GLN A 263 21.72 5.11 6.59
C GLN A 263 21.57 3.76 7.29
N THR A 264 21.57 2.69 6.51
CA THR A 264 21.68 1.31 7.01
C THR A 264 22.78 0.54 6.28
N THR A 265 23.17 -0.60 6.81
CA THR A 265 24.16 -1.50 6.19
C THR A 265 23.57 -2.88 6.03
N VAL A 266 24.11 -3.66 5.09
CA VAL A 266 23.72 -5.06 4.91
C VAL A 266 23.97 -5.86 6.20
N ALA A 267 25.04 -5.54 6.92
CA ALA A 267 25.37 -6.21 8.18
C ALA A 267 24.34 -5.95 9.29
N ASN A 268 23.81 -4.73 9.38
CA ASN A 268 22.80 -4.39 10.38
C ASN A 268 21.45 -5.01 10.03
N LEU A 269 21.07 -4.96 8.75
CA LEU A 269 19.75 -5.42 8.31
C LEU A 269 19.67 -6.95 8.23
N PHE A 270 20.69 -7.61 7.67
CA PHE A 270 20.64 -9.03 7.31
C PHE A 270 21.56 -9.92 8.15
N TYR A 271 22.88 -9.81 7.97
CA TYR A 271 23.82 -10.66 8.68
C TYR A 271 25.20 -10.05 8.80
N ASN A 272 25.79 -10.11 9.98
CA ASN A 272 27.14 -9.63 10.23
C ASN A 272 28.15 -10.79 10.22
N MET A 273 29.07 -10.78 9.25
CA MET A 273 30.10 -11.82 9.04
C MET A 273 31.11 -11.88 10.18
N SER A 274 31.46 -10.74 10.79
CA SER A 274 32.51 -10.71 11.80
C SER A 274 32.01 -11.25 13.13
N SER A 275 30.76 -10.96 13.49
CA SER A 275 30.14 -11.44 14.72
C SER A 275 29.31 -12.71 14.56
N ARG A 276 29.06 -13.17 13.32
CA ARG A 276 28.18 -14.29 12.98
C ARG A 276 26.77 -14.17 13.58
N ARG A 277 26.22 -12.95 13.56
CA ARG A 277 24.89 -12.65 14.11
C ARG A 277 23.95 -12.18 13.02
N ILE A 278 22.72 -12.68 13.09
CA ILE A 278 21.62 -12.20 12.25
C ILE A 278 21.27 -10.76 12.61
N GLY A 279 20.96 -10.00 11.57
CA GLY A 279 20.56 -8.60 11.65
C GLY A 279 19.08 -8.46 11.99
N LEU A 280 18.56 -7.25 11.78
CA LEU A 280 17.18 -6.89 12.15
C LEU A 280 16.13 -7.85 11.60
N VAL A 281 16.26 -8.33 10.36
CA VAL A 281 15.24 -9.22 9.76
C VAL A 281 15.09 -10.55 10.51
N GLY A 282 16.12 -11.02 11.22
CA GLY A 282 16.05 -12.24 12.02
C GLY A 282 15.56 -12.04 13.45
N MET A 283 15.46 -10.79 13.91
CA MET A 283 15.15 -10.47 15.31
C MET A 283 13.76 -9.86 15.51
N TRP A 284 13.17 -9.31 14.45
CA TRP A 284 11.92 -8.54 14.51
C TRP A 284 10.84 -9.17 13.63
N ASP A 285 9.57 -9.02 14.01
CA ASP A 285 8.44 -9.49 13.20
C ASP A 285 8.23 -8.60 11.96
N LEU A 286 8.64 -7.32 12.06
CA LEU A 286 8.71 -6.40 10.94
C LEU A 286 9.80 -5.34 11.12
N VAL A 287 10.34 -4.90 9.98
CA VAL A 287 11.28 -3.79 9.86
C VAL A 287 10.63 -2.71 9.00
N ALA A 288 10.33 -1.56 9.61
CA ALA A 288 9.75 -0.42 8.93
C ALA A 288 10.83 0.64 8.65
N PHE A 289 10.89 1.12 7.41
CA PHE A 289 11.75 2.21 6.99
C PHE A 289 10.94 3.50 6.94
N ASP A 290 11.25 4.44 7.84
CA ASP A 290 10.66 5.77 7.79
C ASP A 290 11.44 6.65 6.82
N GLU A 291 10.75 7.58 6.16
CA GLU A 291 11.32 8.47 5.15
C GLU A 291 12.11 7.73 4.07
N VAL A 292 11.43 6.90 3.26
CA VAL A 292 12.06 6.09 2.21
C VAL A 292 13.02 6.85 1.30
N ALA A 293 12.80 8.15 1.06
CA ALA A 293 13.67 9.02 0.27
C ALA A 293 15.11 9.11 0.82
N GLY A 294 15.29 8.90 2.13
CA GLY A 294 16.58 8.93 2.79
C GLY A 294 17.35 7.60 2.71
N ILE A 295 16.73 6.50 2.26
CA ILE A 295 17.35 5.18 2.29
C ILE A 295 18.63 5.17 1.43
N SER A 296 19.74 4.80 2.05
CA SER A 296 21.04 4.67 1.42
C SER A 296 21.77 3.47 2.03
N PHE A 297 22.24 2.58 1.17
CA PHE A 297 23.09 1.45 1.55
C PHE A 297 24.55 1.81 1.31
N LYS A 298 25.40 1.57 2.31
CA LYS A 298 26.86 1.65 2.13
C LYS A 298 27.38 0.58 1.18
N ASP A 299 26.73 -0.59 1.21
CA ASP A 299 27.08 -1.75 0.40
C ASP A 299 26.29 -1.74 -0.93
N LYS A 300 26.98 -1.98 -2.05
CA LYS A 300 26.36 -1.93 -3.40
C LYS A 300 25.35 -3.07 -3.65
N ASP A 301 25.43 -4.16 -2.89
CA ASP A 301 24.60 -5.36 -3.00
C ASP A 301 23.35 -5.32 -2.12
N GLY A 302 23.19 -4.31 -1.26
CA GLY A 302 22.11 -4.28 -0.27
C GLY A 302 20.70 -4.32 -0.86
N VAL A 303 20.47 -3.63 -1.99
CA VAL A 303 19.18 -3.66 -2.69
C VAL A 303 18.93 -5.04 -3.32
N GLN A 304 19.97 -5.71 -3.83
CA GLN A 304 19.82 -7.04 -4.43
C GLN A 304 19.47 -8.10 -3.37
N ILE A 305 20.17 -8.10 -2.23
CA ILE A 305 19.86 -8.99 -1.10
C ILE A 305 18.42 -8.77 -0.61
N MET A 306 17.98 -7.50 -0.59
CA MET A 306 16.61 -7.16 -0.23
C MET A 306 15.58 -7.73 -1.20
N LYS A 307 15.83 -7.70 -2.53
CA LYS A 307 14.94 -8.35 -3.52
C LYS A 307 14.79 -9.84 -3.25
N ASP A 308 15.91 -10.53 -3.01
CA ASP A 308 15.94 -11.98 -2.81
C ASP A 308 15.19 -12.36 -1.51
N TYR A 309 15.41 -11.58 -0.45
CA TYR A 309 14.71 -11.72 0.82
C TYR A 309 13.21 -11.45 0.71
N MET A 310 12.81 -10.37 0.03
CA MET A 310 11.40 -10.03 -0.14
C MET A 310 10.66 -11.03 -1.03
N ALA A 311 11.37 -11.76 -1.89
CA ALA A 311 10.79 -12.79 -2.74
C ALA A 311 10.57 -14.12 -2.00
N SER A 312 11.50 -14.50 -1.12
CA SER A 312 11.57 -15.88 -0.58
C SER A 312 11.51 -15.98 0.94
N GLY A 313 11.66 -14.87 1.67
CA GLY A 313 11.92 -14.89 3.12
C GLY A 313 13.31 -15.42 3.48
N SER A 314 14.20 -15.60 2.49
CA SER A 314 15.56 -16.10 2.71
C SER A 314 16.59 -15.24 1.99
N PHE A 315 17.80 -15.23 2.50
CA PHE A 315 18.92 -14.52 1.88
C PHE A 315 20.21 -15.33 2.01
N ALA A 316 21.10 -15.20 1.02
CA ALA A 316 22.40 -15.86 1.01
C ALA A 316 23.49 -14.85 1.36
N ARG A 317 24.38 -15.22 2.30
CA ARG A 317 25.53 -14.36 2.66
C ARG A 317 26.73 -15.23 3.00
N GLY A 318 27.73 -15.28 2.09
CA GLY A 318 28.86 -16.19 2.21
C GLY A 318 28.48 -17.60 1.76
N ARG A 319 28.64 -18.60 2.65
CA ARG A 319 28.33 -20.02 2.36
C ARG A 319 27.01 -20.50 2.98
N GLU A 320 26.31 -19.65 3.72
CA GLU A 320 25.10 -20.00 4.45
C GLU A 320 23.90 -19.28 3.84
N GLN A 321 22.80 -20.02 3.69
CA GLN A 321 21.47 -19.49 3.41
C GLN A 321 20.74 -19.35 4.75
N MET A 322 20.15 -18.18 4.99
CA MET A 322 19.43 -17.86 6.21
C MET A 322 17.99 -17.56 5.89
N GLU A 323 17.08 -18.06 6.72
CA GLU A 323 15.66 -17.78 6.64
C GLU A 323 15.27 -16.80 7.74
N ALA A 324 14.36 -15.89 7.41
CA ALA A 324 13.73 -15.01 8.38
C ALA A 324 12.31 -14.66 7.95
N SER A 325 11.47 -14.27 8.91
CA SER A 325 10.05 -14.05 8.68
C SER A 325 9.64 -12.58 8.68
N ALA A 326 10.56 -11.65 8.97
CA ALA A 326 10.26 -10.22 9.09
C ALA A 326 9.62 -9.64 7.84
N SER A 327 8.55 -8.88 8.04
CA SER A 327 7.91 -8.08 6.99
C SER A 327 8.67 -6.77 6.76
N MET A 328 8.79 -6.30 5.52
CA MET A 328 9.40 -5.00 5.20
C MET A 328 8.35 -3.94 4.88
N VAL A 329 8.36 -2.85 5.63
CA VAL A 329 7.41 -1.75 5.44
C VAL A 329 8.16 -0.50 5.00
N PHE A 330 7.71 0.13 3.92
CA PHE A 330 8.34 1.33 3.38
C PHE A 330 7.38 2.52 3.50
N VAL A 331 7.72 3.48 4.35
CA VAL A 331 6.88 4.65 4.65
C VAL A 331 7.51 5.92 4.09
N GLY A 332 6.73 6.70 3.34
CA GLY A 332 7.25 7.88 2.67
C GLY A 332 6.25 9.00 2.49
N ASN A 333 6.78 10.17 2.12
CA ASN A 333 5.98 11.35 1.88
C ASN A 333 5.86 11.65 0.39
N ILE A 334 4.64 11.97 -0.05
CA ILE A 334 4.39 12.53 -1.37
C ILE A 334 4.30 14.05 -1.23
N ASN A 335 5.14 14.77 -1.98
CA ASN A 335 5.22 16.24 -1.94
C ASN A 335 4.40 16.93 -3.04
N GLN A 336 3.89 16.18 -4.01
CA GLN A 336 3.05 16.66 -5.11
C GLN A 336 1.63 16.08 -5.00
N SER A 337 0.66 16.62 -5.75
CA SER A 337 -0.66 15.99 -5.79
C SER A 337 -0.58 14.63 -6.50
N VAL A 338 -1.36 13.67 -6.02
CA VAL A 338 -1.46 12.32 -6.61
C VAL A 338 -1.90 12.42 -8.07
N GLU A 339 -2.88 13.27 -8.37
CA GLU A 339 -3.35 13.52 -9.73
C GLU A 339 -2.21 14.00 -10.66
N SER A 340 -1.36 14.92 -10.19
CA SER A 340 -0.21 15.38 -10.96
C SER A 340 0.79 14.25 -11.19
N LEU A 341 1.17 13.51 -10.14
CA LEU A 341 2.13 12.42 -10.25
C LEU A 341 1.64 11.29 -11.16
N VAL A 342 0.36 10.94 -11.08
CA VAL A 342 -0.23 9.93 -11.96
C VAL A 342 -0.17 10.38 -13.42
N LYS A 343 -0.32 11.67 -13.71
CA LYS A 343 -0.24 12.23 -15.07
C LYS A 343 1.17 12.44 -15.59
N THR A 344 2.14 12.76 -14.73
CA THR A 344 3.50 13.17 -15.17
C THR A 344 4.58 12.13 -14.93
N SER A 345 4.36 11.15 -14.04
CA SER A 345 5.35 10.14 -13.64
C SER A 345 4.65 8.94 -12.96
N HIS A 346 5.17 8.46 -11.84
CA HIS A 346 4.64 7.35 -11.04
C HIS A 346 4.61 7.68 -9.54
N LEU A 347 3.81 6.94 -8.78
CA LEU A 347 3.60 7.15 -7.35
C LEU A 347 4.73 6.60 -6.46
N LEU A 348 5.74 5.97 -7.05
CA LEU A 348 6.94 5.45 -6.36
C LEU A 348 8.15 6.40 -6.46
N THR A 349 7.97 7.59 -7.03
CA THR A 349 9.00 8.65 -7.13
C THR A 349 9.63 9.09 -5.81
N PRO A 350 9.00 8.95 -4.62
CA PRO A 350 9.68 9.27 -3.36
C PRO A 350 10.84 8.33 -3.00
N PHE A 351 10.99 7.18 -3.66
CA PHE A 351 12.15 6.30 -3.40
C PHE A 351 13.44 6.88 -4.01
N PRO A 352 14.62 6.53 -3.47
CA PRO A 352 15.89 6.93 -4.05
C PRO A 352 16.06 6.37 -5.47
N ASP A 353 16.68 7.12 -6.38
CA ASP A 353 16.88 6.70 -7.79
C ASP A 353 17.53 5.31 -7.90
N ALA A 354 18.46 4.97 -7.01
CA ALA A 354 19.13 3.67 -6.97
C ALA A 354 18.20 2.49 -6.63
N MET A 355 17.01 2.77 -6.10
CA MET A 355 15.96 1.79 -5.76
C MET A 355 14.76 1.85 -6.70
N ILE A 356 14.69 2.83 -7.62
CA ILE A 356 13.65 2.89 -8.63
C ILE A 356 13.92 1.80 -9.68
N ASP A 357 13.40 0.61 -9.41
CA ASP A 357 13.55 -0.58 -10.22
C ASP A 357 12.26 -1.41 -10.18
N ALA A 358 11.76 -1.80 -11.36
CA ALA A 358 10.55 -2.58 -11.48
C ALA A 358 10.67 -3.93 -10.75
N ALA A 359 11.82 -4.60 -10.82
CA ALA A 359 12.02 -5.88 -10.15
C ALA A 359 12.06 -5.76 -8.62
N PHE A 360 12.45 -4.60 -8.07
CA PHE A 360 12.35 -4.30 -6.64
C PHE A 360 10.89 -4.09 -6.22
N PHE A 361 10.19 -3.18 -6.89
CA PHE A 361 8.82 -2.81 -6.51
C PHE A 361 7.80 -3.92 -6.76
N ASP A 362 8.06 -4.82 -7.71
CA ASP A 362 7.22 -6.01 -7.93
C ASP A 362 7.24 -6.99 -6.73
N ARG A 363 8.18 -6.82 -5.79
CA ARG A 363 8.21 -7.55 -4.51
C ARG A 363 7.28 -6.97 -3.43
N PHE A 364 6.61 -5.84 -3.69
CA PHE A 364 5.60 -5.29 -2.78
C PHE A 364 4.26 -6.00 -2.96
N HIS A 365 3.72 -6.58 -1.90
CA HIS A 365 2.41 -7.22 -1.96
C HIS A 365 1.28 -6.19 -2.03
N ALA A 366 1.49 -4.98 -1.49
CA ALA A 366 0.50 -3.91 -1.51
C ALA A 366 1.13 -2.52 -1.60
N TYR A 367 0.36 -1.59 -2.18
CA TYR A 367 0.55 -0.15 -2.06
C TYR A 367 -0.64 0.40 -1.25
N ILE A 368 -0.39 0.86 -0.02
CA ILE A 368 -1.40 1.51 0.81
C ILE A 368 -1.48 3.00 0.40
N PRO A 369 -2.64 3.51 -0.05
CA PRO A 369 -2.78 4.88 -0.52
C PRO A 369 -2.85 5.86 0.66
N GLY A 370 -1.70 6.26 1.18
CA GLY A 370 -1.60 7.13 2.36
C GLY A 370 -2.21 8.53 2.15
N TRP A 371 -2.59 8.90 0.93
CA TRP A 371 -3.36 10.12 0.61
C TRP A 371 -4.86 9.99 0.83
N GLU A 372 -5.41 8.77 0.87
CA GLU A 372 -6.81 8.54 1.22
C GLU A 372 -7.02 8.57 2.74
N ILE A 373 -5.94 8.45 3.53
CA ILE A 373 -5.98 8.57 4.99
C ILE A 373 -5.89 10.06 5.35
N PRO A 374 -6.86 10.60 6.12
CA PRO A 374 -6.88 12.02 6.43
C PRO A 374 -5.73 12.40 7.37
N LYS A 375 -5.34 13.68 7.33
CA LYS A 375 -4.33 14.21 8.25
C LYS A 375 -4.85 14.14 9.68
N MET A 376 -4.00 13.67 10.60
CA MET A 376 -4.34 13.46 12.00
C MET A 376 -4.84 14.76 12.66
N ARG A 377 -5.96 14.64 13.36
CA ARG A 377 -6.58 15.68 14.19
C ARG A 377 -6.97 15.07 15.53
N PRO A 378 -7.08 15.86 16.61
CA PRO A 378 -7.48 15.36 17.93
C PRO A 378 -8.75 14.50 17.92
N SER A 379 -9.75 14.84 17.09
CA SER A 379 -11.00 14.08 16.98
C SER A 379 -10.83 12.66 16.44
N PHE A 380 -9.76 12.39 15.67
CA PHE A 380 -9.51 11.05 15.12
C PHE A 380 -8.90 10.07 16.13
N PHE A 381 -8.52 10.53 17.33
CA PHE A 381 -8.02 9.65 18.37
C PHE A 381 -9.16 9.18 19.26
N THR A 382 -9.27 7.87 19.44
CA THR A 382 -10.33 7.32 20.28
C THR A 382 -10.06 7.63 21.76
N GLN A 383 -11.15 7.90 22.48
CA GLN A 383 -11.15 8.03 23.94
C GLN A 383 -11.80 6.83 24.62
N ARG A 384 -12.15 5.80 23.84
CA ARG A 384 -12.92 4.62 24.26
C ARG A 384 -12.00 3.43 24.54
N TYR A 385 -12.59 2.30 24.89
CA TYR A 385 -11.83 1.06 25.11
C TYR A 385 -11.29 0.49 23.79
N GLY A 386 -10.07 -0.06 23.86
CA GLY A 386 -9.47 -0.91 22.83
C GLY A 386 -8.51 -1.91 23.48
N PHE A 387 -7.98 -2.87 22.72
CA PHE A 387 -7.04 -3.83 23.25
C PHE A 387 -5.77 -3.17 23.79
N ILE A 388 -5.26 -3.69 24.89
CA ILE A 388 -3.93 -3.36 25.39
C ILE A 388 -2.92 -3.74 24.30
N VAL A 389 -1.98 -2.85 23.97
CA VAL A 389 -1.01 -3.01 22.87
C VAL A 389 -0.28 -4.34 22.94
N ASP A 390 0.07 -4.79 24.13
CA ASP A 390 0.81 -6.03 24.31
C ASP A 390 -0.05 -7.29 24.07
N TYR A 391 -1.34 -7.28 24.46
CA TYR A 391 -2.30 -8.31 24.05
C TYR A 391 -2.50 -8.33 22.53
N LEU A 392 -2.63 -7.15 21.91
CA LEU A 392 -2.74 -7.01 20.46
C LEU A 392 -1.49 -7.55 19.73
N ALA A 393 -0.30 -7.26 20.26
CA ALA A 393 0.96 -7.71 19.68
C ALA A 393 1.14 -9.24 19.74
N GLU A 394 0.79 -9.87 20.86
CA GLU A 394 0.84 -11.33 20.99
C GLU A 394 -0.27 -12.01 20.17
N PHE A 395 -1.47 -11.42 20.09
CA PHE A 395 -2.49 -11.82 19.10
C PHE A 395 -1.89 -11.83 17.69
N PHE A 396 -1.29 -10.72 17.25
CA PHE A 396 -0.76 -10.65 15.90
C PHE A 396 0.33 -11.68 15.64
N ARG A 397 1.26 -11.85 16.61
CA ARG A 397 2.37 -12.79 16.53
C ARG A 397 1.89 -14.25 16.44
N GLU A 398 0.89 -14.64 17.22
CA GLU A 398 0.32 -16.00 17.14
C GLU A 398 -0.36 -16.25 15.80
N MET A 399 -1.00 -15.25 15.20
CA MET A 399 -1.60 -15.38 13.87
C MET A 399 -0.58 -15.58 12.74
N ARG A 400 0.69 -15.19 12.93
CA ARG A 400 1.77 -15.46 11.96
C ARG A 400 2.04 -16.95 11.77
N LYS A 401 1.66 -17.80 12.73
CA LYS A 401 1.82 -19.26 12.66
C LYS A 401 0.72 -19.94 11.84
N ARG A 402 -0.32 -19.20 11.48
CA ARG A 402 -1.49 -19.69 10.72
C ARG A 402 -1.41 -19.18 9.28
N SER A 403 -2.11 -19.83 8.36
CA SER A 403 -2.23 -19.39 6.97
C SER A 403 -3.69 -19.45 6.54
N PHE A 404 -4.10 -18.44 5.77
CA PHE A 404 -5.44 -18.30 5.19
C PHE A 404 -5.35 -18.05 3.67
N ALA A 405 -4.20 -18.35 3.07
CA ALA A 405 -3.87 -18.01 1.68
C ALA A 405 -4.71 -18.78 0.63
N ASP A 406 -5.30 -19.90 1.03
CA ASP A 406 -6.16 -20.77 0.23
C ASP A 406 -7.67 -20.47 0.42
N ALA A 407 -8.04 -19.56 1.32
CA ALA A 407 -9.44 -19.25 1.61
C ALA A 407 -10.23 -18.78 0.37
N ILE A 408 -9.55 -18.12 -0.58
CA ILE A 408 -10.12 -17.68 -1.85
C ILE A 408 -10.62 -18.88 -2.68
N ASP A 409 -9.89 -19.99 -2.68
CA ASP A 409 -10.10 -21.11 -3.60
C ASP A 409 -11.43 -21.84 -3.37
N ARG A 410 -12.05 -21.65 -2.21
CA ARG A 410 -13.39 -22.19 -1.94
C ARG A 410 -14.46 -21.53 -2.80
N TYR A 411 -14.34 -20.23 -3.07
CA TYR A 411 -15.42 -19.42 -3.64
C TYR A 411 -15.07 -18.73 -4.94
N PHE A 412 -13.79 -18.42 -5.17
CA PHE A 412 -13.35 -17.60 -6.29
C PHE A 412 -12.13 -18.20 -6.99
N SER A 413 -11.97 -17.84 -8.28
CA SER A 413 -10.74 -18.02 -9.05
C SER A 413 -10.17 -16.64 -9.40
N LEU A 414 -8.84 -16.50 -9.46
CA LEU A 414 -8.23 -15.24 -9.91
C LEU A 414 -8.20 -15.20 -11.44
N GLY A 415 -8.35 -14.02 -12.04
CA GLY A 415 -8.32 -13.84 -13.49
C GLY A 415 -6.94 -14.10 -14.11
N ASP A 416 -6.93 -14.38 -15.42
CA ASP A 416 -5.75 -14.91 -16.13
C ASP A 416 -4.61 -13.90 -16.31
N ASN A 417 -4.89 -12.59 -16.18
CA ASN A 417 -3.88 -11.54 -16.29
C ASN A 417 -3.01 -11.40 -15.02
N LEU A 418 -3.34 -12.08 -13.91
CA LEU A 418 -2.52 -12.06 -12.70
C LEU A 418 -1.35 -13.04 -12.82
N ASN A 419 -0.12 -12.51 -12.84
CA ASN A 419 1.06 -13.35 -12.82
C ASN A 419 1.27 -14.00 -11.43
N GLN A 420 2.21 -14.94 -11.31
CA GLN A 420 2.45 -15.65 -10.04
C GLN A 420 2.76 -14.72 -8.85
N ARG A 421 3.44 -13.58 -9.07
CA ARG A 421 3.75 -12.61 -8.02
C ARG A 421 2.50 -11.83 -7.61
N ASP A 422 1.64 -11.50 -8.56
CA ASP A 422 0.33 -10.90 -8.31
C ASP A 422 -0.55 -11.85 -7.49
N VAL A 423 -0.59 -13.13 -7.85
CA VAL A 423 -1.32 -14.16 -7.10
C VAL A 423 -0.80 -14.28 -5.67
N ILE A 424 0.51 -14.35 -5.46
CA ILE A 424 1.12 -14.41 -4.12
C ILE A 424 0.77 -13.16 -3.30
N ALA A 425 0.83 -11.98 -3.92
CA ALA A 425 0.51 -10.71 -3.27
C ALA A 425 -0.95 -10.61 -2.84
N VAL A 426 -1.88 -10.98 -3.73
CA VAL A 426 -3.31 -11.01 -3.43
C VAL A 426 -3.58 -12.02 -2.31
N ARG A 427 -3.08 -13.25 -2.42
CA ARG A 427 -3.29 -14.30 -1.41
C ARG A 427 -2.73 -13.94 -0.03
N LYS A 428 -1.52 -13.37 0.04
CA LYS A 428 -0.95 -12.90 1.31
C LYS A 428 -1.76 -11.74 1.91
N THR A 429 -2.24 -10.82 1.08
CA THR A 429 -3.06 -9.69 1.57
C THR A 429 -4.41 -10.18 2.09
N VAL A 430 -5.08 -11.09 1.37
CA VAL A 430 -6.33 -11.74 1.85
C VAL A 430 -6.07 -12.51 3.14
N SER A 431 -5.02 -13.32 3.19
CA SER A 431 -4.65 -14.06 4.39
C SER A 431 -4.43 -13.13 5.58
N GLY A 432 -3.71 -12.02 5.40
CA GLY A 432 -3.50 -10.99 6.41
C GLY A 432 -4.79 -10.37 6.93
N LEU A 433 -5.69 -9.97 6.03
CA LEU A 433 -6.99 -9.38 6.41
C LEU A 433 -7.88 -10.38 7.12
N LEU A 434 -7.94 -11.64 6.65
CA LEU A 434 -8.70 -12.70 7.29
C LEU A 434 -8.15 -13.04 8.68
N LYS A 435 -6.83 -13.04 8.86
CA LYS A 435 -6.21 -13.22 10.19
C LYS A 435 -6.62 -12.14 11.19
N LEU A 436 -6.81 -10.91 10.72
CA LEU A 436 -7.26 -9.79 11.55
C LEU A 436 -8.77 -9.88 11.82
N MET A 437 -9.57 -10.03 10.78
CA MET A 437 -11.03 -9.93 10.82
C MET A 437 -11.72 -11.21 11.32
N PHE A 438 -11.14 -12.36 11.01
CA PHE A 438 -11.67 -13.70 11.27
C PHE A 438 -10.59 -14.63 11.84
N PRO A 439 -9.94 -14.27 12.96
CA PRO A 439 -8.83 -15.04 13.52
C PRO A 439 -9.22 -16.49 13.87
N HIS A 440 -10.51 -16.73 14.10
CA HIS A 440 -11.13 -18.01 14.40
C HIS A 440 -11.52 -18.86 13.16
N GLY A 441 -11.25 -18.37 11.94
CA GLY A 441 -11.51 -19.11 10.69
C GLY A 441 -12.98 -19.33 10.33
N GLY A 442 -13.90 -18.53 10.88
CA GLY A 442 -15.35 -18.70 10.67
C GLY A 442 -15.98 -19.83 11.48
N GLY A 443 -15.23 -20.46 12.39
CA GLY A 443 -15.76 -21.45 13.33
C GLY A 443 -16.23 -22.74 12.63
N SER A 444 -17.34 -23.32 13.10
CA SER A 444 -17.87 -24.58 12.56
C SER A 444 -18.42 -24.47 11.14
N GLN A 445 -18.83 -23.27 10.70
CA GLN A 445 -19.35 -23.04 9.35
C GLN A 445 -18.24 -22.66 8.35
N GLY A 446 -17.03 -22.37 8.84
CA GLY A 446 -15.94 -21.83 8.05
C GLY A 446 -16.20 -20.38 7.61
N LEU A 447 -15.25 -19.78 6.88
CA LEU A 447 -15.39 -18.42 6.35
C LEU A 447 -16.53 -18.33 5.34
N MET A 448 -17.34 -17.27 5.44
CA MET A 448 -18.42 -17.02 4.48
C MET A 448 -17.87 -16.45 3.17
N LYS A 449 -18.66 -16.60 2.10
CA LYS A 449 -18.29 -16.13 0.76
C LYS A 449 -18.02 -14.62 0.73
N ASP A 450 -18.92 -13.84 1.34
CA ASP A 450 -18.83 -12.38 1.35
C ASP A 450 -17.65 -11.88 2.19
N ASP A 451 -17.36 -12.52 3.34
CA ASP A 451 -16.18 -12.21 4.16
C ASP A 451 -14.87 -12.34 3.38
N VAL A 452 -14.77 -13.39 2.55
CA VAL A 452 -13.61 -13.62 1.68
C VAL A 452 -13.60 -12.63 0.52
N ARG A 453 -14.78 -12.29 -0.06
CA ARG A 453 -14.91 -11.33 -1.15
C ARG A 453 -14.40 -9.94 -0.76
N ASP A 454 -14.83 -9.42 0.39
CA ASP A 454 -14.43 -8.09 0.86
C ASP A 454 -12.90 -7.98 1.01
N CYS A 455 -12.29 -9.02 1.59
CA CYS A 455 -10.83 -9.10 1.71
C CYS A 455 -10.14 -9.21 0.35
N LEU A 456 -10.71 -9.99 -0.58
CA LEU A 456 -10.19 -10.21 -1.93
C LEU A 456 -10.21 -8.93 -2.76
N GLU A 457 -11.33 -8.20 -2.76
CA GLU A 457 -11.46 -6.96 -3.51
C GLU A 457 -10.47 -5.91 -3.02
N TYR A 458 -10.36 -5.73 -1.70
CA TYR A 458 -9.37 -4.82 -1.15
C TYR A 458 -7.93 -5.24 -1.53
N ALA A 459 -7.61 -6.54 -1.41
CA ALA A 459 -6.30 -7.08 -1.77
C ALA A 459 -5.95 -6.82 -3.25
N MET A 460 -6.91 -7.00 -4.16
CA MET A 460 -6.73 -6.68 -5.57
C MET A 460 -6.51 -5.19 -5.79
N GLN A 461 -7.25 -4.32 -5.13
CA GLN A 461 -7.08 -2.86 -5.27
C GLN A 461 -5.68 -2.40 -4.88
N VAL A 462 -5.15 -2.87 -3.75
CA VAL A 462 -3.82 -2.42 -3.28
C VAL A 462 -2.67 -3.04 -4.08
N ARG A 463 -2.82 -4.28 -4.59
CA ARG A 463 -1.83 -4.87 -5.48
C ARG A 463 -1.88 -4.27 -6.89
N ARG A 464 -3.08 -3.96 -7.40
CA ARG A 464 -3.24 -3.25 -8.67
C ARG A 464 -2.52 -1.92 -8.66
N ARG A 465 -2.58 -1.15 -7.57
CA ARG A 465 -1.82 0.12 -7.45
C ARG A 465 -0.31 -0.06 -7.64
N VAL A 466 0.28 -1.16 -7.16
CA VAL A 466 1.69 -1.50 -7.44
C VAL A 466 1.89 -1.71 -8.94
N LYS A 467 1.05 -2.55 -9.56
CA LYS A 467 1.15 -2.89 -10.99
C LYS A 467 0.94 -1.70 -11.92
N GLU A 468 0.02 -0.80 -11.59
CA GLU A 468 -0.18 0.46 -12.34
C GLU A 468 1.09 1.34 -12.31
N GLN A 469 1.89 1.28 -11.25
CA GLN A 469 3.18 2.00 -11.21
C GLN A 469 4.25 1.25 -12.01
N LEU A 470 4.27 -0.08 -11.93
CA LEU A 470 5.19 -0.92 -12.71
C LEU A 470 4.95 -0.77 -14.22
N LYS A 471 3.70 -0.67 -14.67
CA LYS A 471 3.34 -0.36 -16.07
C LYS A 471 4.02 0.92 -16.56
N LYS A 472 4.11 1.94 -15.70
CA LYS A 472 4.75 3.22 -16.03
C LYS A 472 6.28 3.17 -15.99
N ILE A 473 6.86 2.34 -15.14
CA ILE A 473 8.32 2.23 -14.96
C ILE A 473 8.93 1.23 -15.95
N GLY A 474 8.36 0.04 -16.06
CA GLY A 474 8.87 -1.08 -16.88
C GLY A 474 8.21 -1.22 -18.25
N GLY A 475 7.20 -0.41 -18.58
CA GLY A 475 6.55 -0.43 -19.89
C GLY A 475 5.87 -1.77 -20.19
N MET A 476 6.14 -2.34 -21.38
CA MET A 476 5.45 -3.49 -21.97
C MET A 476 5.45 -4.75 -21.08
N GLU A 477 6.46 -4.93 -20.22
CA GLU A 477 6.55 -6.06 -19.28
C GLU A 477 5.39 -6.11 -18.27
N PHE A 478 4.72 -4.98 -18.00
CA PHE A 478 3.70 -4.87 -16.94
C PHE A 478 2.34 -4.35 -17.45
N TYR A 479 2.00 -4.52 -18.73
CA TYR A 479 0.72 -4.04 -19.30
C TYR A 479 -0.51 -4.81 -18.82
N ASP A 480 -0.34 -6.06 -18.39
CA ASP A 480 -1.40 -6.86 -17.78
C ASP A 480 -1.76 -6.32 -16.39
N VAL A 481 -2.63 -5.31 -16.37
CA VAL A 481 -3.16 -4.66 -15.17
C VAL A 481 -4.65 -4.93 -14.96
N HIS A 482 -5.24 -5.85 -15.71
CA HIS A 482 -6.64 -6.26 -15.55
C HIS A 482 -6.75 -7.19 -14.35
N PHE A 483 -6.93 -6.61 -13.16
CA PHE A 483 -7.20 -7.37 -11.96
C PHE A 483 -8.67 -7.76 -11.93
N SER A 484 -8.94 -9.06 -12.00
CA SER A 484 -10.28 -9.63 -11.92
C SER A 484 -10.29 -10.93 -11.10
N TYR A 485 -11.48 -11.30 -10.63
CA TYR A 485 -11.76 -12.60 -10.04
C TYR A 485 -13.07 -13.16 -10.59
N ILE A 486 -13.19 -14.49 -10.62
CA ILE A 486 -14.35 -15.21 -11.11
C ILE A 486 -15.05 -15.87 -9.93
N ASP A 487 -16.35 -15.62 -9.78
CA ASP A 487 -17.18 -16.31 -8.80
C ASP A 487 -17.48 -17.74 -9.25
N LYS A 488 -17.16 -18.74 -8.43
CA LYS A 488 -17.29 -20.15 -8.82
C LYS A 488 -18.74 -20.63 -8.89
N GLU A 489 -19.67 -19.96 -8.23
CA GLU A 489 -21.09 -20.30 -8.29
C GLU A 489 -21.79 -19.67 -9.48
N THR A 490 -21.54 -18.37 -9.74
CA THR A 490 -22.21 -17.63 -10.83
C THR A 490 -21.44 -17.68 -12.14
N LEU A 491 -20.15 -18.03 -12.12
CA LEU A 491 -19.20 -17.94 -13.23
C LEU A 491 -19.01 -16.51 -13.77
N GLU A 492 -19.42 -15.49 -13.02
CA GLU A 492 -19.26 -14.09 -13.38
C GLU A 492 -17.83 -13.62 -13.06
N GLU A 493 -17.22 -12.92 -14.01
CA GLU A 493 -15.92 -12.27 -13.83
C GLU A 493 -16.10 -10.82 -13.36
N HIS A 494 -15.56 -10.50 -12.19
CA HIS A 494 -15.61 -9.19 -11.58
C HIS A 494 -14.26 -8.49 -11.70
N PHE A 495 -14.26 -7.27 -12.26
CA PHE A 495 -13.06 -6.46 -12.45
C PHE A 495 -12.89 -5.43 -11.33
N VAL A 496 -11.68 -5.34 -10.77
CA VAL A 496 -11.38 -4.46 -9.62
C VAL A 496 -10.60 -3.23 -10.07
N SER A 497 -11.25 -2.06 -10.13
CA SER A 497 -10.64 -0.77 -10.49
C SER A 497 -9.99 -0.04 -9.30
N VAL A 498 -9.19 1.00 -9.59
CA VAL A 498 -8.64 1.92 -8.57
C VAL A 498 -8.94 3.38 -8.93
N LYS A 499 -9.10 4.26 -7.94
CA LYS A 499 -9.45 5.68 -8.15
C LYS A 499 -8.41 6.44 -8.97
N GLU A 500 -7.15 6.00 -8.91
CA GLU A 500 -6.03 6.62 -9.62
C GLU A 500 -5.98 6.24 -11.10
N GLN A 501 -6.84 5.34 -11.57
CA GLN A 501 -7.14 5.25 -13.00
C GLN A 501 -7.79 6.55 -13.38
N GLY A 502 -7.23 7.24 -14.37
CA GLY A 502 -7.86 8.43 -14.96
C GLY A 502 -9.32 8.08 -15.25
N GLY A 503 -10.23 8.62 -14.44
CA GLY A 503 -11.64 8.29 -14.49
C GLY A 503 -12.23 8.80 -15.80
N GLY A 504 -12.69 7.86 -16.62
CA GLY A 504 -13.08 8.07 -18.01
C GLY A 504 -11.93 7.68 -18.94
N GLY A 505 -12.16 6.72 -19.83
CA GLY A 505 -11.23 6.45 -20.92
C GLY A 505 -10.81 7.78 -21.56
N LEU A 506 -9.52 7.92 -21.88
CA LEU A 506 -9.00 9.12 -22.55
C LEU A 506 -9.82 9.48 -23.81
N ILE A 507 -10.48 8.48 -24.38
CA ILE A 507 -11.50 8.56 -25.40
C ILE A 507 -12.88 8.34 -24.72
N PRO A 508 -13.68 9.41 -24.51
CA PRO A 508 -14.95 9.31 -23.80
C PRO A 508 -16.03 8.59 -24.61
N GLU A 509 -16.98 7.97 -23.91
CA GLU A 509 -18.20 7.42 -24.52
C GLU A 509 -19.17 8.54 -24.93
N GLY A 510 -19.99 8.28 -25.96
CA GLY A 510 -20.92 9.26 -26.53
C GLY A 510 -20.39 9.99 -27.77
N GLN A 511 -21.22 10.86 -28.36
CA GLN A 511 -20.79 11.65 -29.52
C GLN A 511 -19.94 12.84 -29.08
N GLY A 512 -18.76 12.99 -29.70
CA GLY A 512 -17.89 14.14 -29.50
C GLY A 512 -18.44 15.41 -30.16
N LYS A 513 -17.69 16.50 -30.05
CA LYS A 513 -17.97 17.72 -30.82
C LYS A 513 -17.40 17.60 -32.25
N PRO A 514 -18.03 18.21 -33.27
CA PRO A 514 -17.41 18.34 -34.59
C PRO A 514 -16.00 18.93 -34.50
N GLY A 515 -15.07 18.36 -35.26
CA GLY A 515 -13.67 18.76 -35.24
C GLY A 515 -12.82 18.09 -34.17
N VAL A 516 -13.39 17.25 -33.30
CA VAL A 516 -12.65 16.48 -32.30
C VAL A 516 -12.34 15.07 -32.82
N VAL A 517 -11.07 14.72 -32.86
CA VAL A 517 -10.58 13.42 -33.38
C VAL A 517 -9.56 12.84 -32.40
N HIS A 518 -9.65 11.54 -32.12
CA HIS A 518 -8.62 10.82 -31.38
C HIS A 518 -7.76 10.00 -32.34
N THR A 519 -6.46 9.99 -32.09
CA THR A 519 -5.49 9.20 -32.84
C THR A 519 -4.44 8.63 -31.92
N ILE A 520 -3.81 7.54 -32.36
CA ILE A 520 -2.72 6.89 -31.66
C ILE A 520 -1.59 6.67 -32.64
N GLY A 521 -0.39 6.97 -32.18
CA GLY A 521 0.82 6.73 -32.94
C GLY A 521 2.04 6.89 -32.07
N LEU A 522 3.20 6.62 -32.66
CA LEU A 522 4.47 6.66 -31.97
C LEU A 522 4.92 8.11 -31.74
N SER A 523 5.36 8.40 -30.53
CA SER A 523 6.04 9.64 -30.23
C SER A 523 7.46 9.66 -30.81
N ASP A 524 8.12 10.81 -30.76
CA ASP A 524 9.55 10.96 -31.04
C ASP A 524 10.42 9.97 -30.25
N LYS A 525 9.98 9.54 -29.07
CA LYS A 525 10.63 8.51 -28.23
C LYS A 525 10.35 7.06 -28.64
N GLY A 526 9.50 6.83 -29.65
CA GLY A 526 9.14 5.50 -30.14
C GLY A 526 8.10 4.77 -29.29
N MET A 527 7.41 5.48 -28.38
CA MET A 527 6.35 4.92 -27.54
C MET A 527 4.97 5.30 -28.12
N PRO A 528 4.00 4.37 -28.20
CA PRO A 528 2.63 4.71 -28.59
C PRO A 528 1.98 5.63 -27.54
N GLY A 529 1.26 6.64 -28.01
CA GLY A 529 0.54 7.58 -27.15
C GLY A 529 -0.84 7.92 -27.71
N VAL A 530 -1.75 8.35 -26.83
CA VAL A 530 -3.08 8.83 -27.22
C VAL A 530 -3.06 10.35 -27.41
N TYR A 531 -3.48 10.78 -28.58
CA TYR A 531 -3.53 12.19 -28.95
C TYR A 531 -4.95 12.59 -29.34
N ARG A 532 -5.36 13.79 -28.88
CA ARG A 532 -6.64 14.41 -29.26
C ARG A 532 -6.37 15.65 -30.10
N ILE A 533 -6.97 15.69 -31.28
CA ILE A 533 -6.98 16.85 -32.16
C ILE A 533 -8.30 17.57 -31.97
N GLU A 534 -8.23 18.87 -31.71
CA GLU A 534 -9.38 19.76 -31.58
C GLU A 534 -9.33 20.81 -32.68
N MET A 535 -10.38 20.87 -33.50
CA MET A 535 -10.53 21.82 -34.59
C MET A 535 -11.67 22.79 -34.31
N GLN A 536 -11.37 24.09 -34.34
CA GLN A 536 -12.37 25.13 -34.35
C GLN A 536 -12.44 25.79 -35.73
N VAL A 537 -13.65 25.91 -36.26
CA VAL A 537 -13.92 26.56 -37.56
C VAL A 537 -14.73 27.82 -37.33
N THR A 538 -14.29 28.93 -37.92
CA THR A 538 -14.95 30.25 -37.85
C THR A 538 -15.09 30.84 -39.25
N ALA A 539 -16.02 31.78 -39.46
CA ALA A 539 -16.11 32.48 -40.74
C ALA A 539 -14.85 33.33 -40.96
N GLY A 540 -14.24 33.24 -42.14
CA GLY A 540 -12.92 33.82 -42.37
C GLY A 540 -12.47 33.77 -43.83
N SER A 541 -11.15 33.74 -44.05
CA SER A 541 -10.52 33.84 -45.37
C SER A 541 -9.65 32.63 -45.73
N GLY A 542 -9.83 31.48 -45.08
CA GLY A 542 -9.04 30.27 -45.34
C GLY A 542 -7.74 30.15 -44.54
N LYS A 543 -7.58 30.89 -43.44
CA LYS A 543 -6.36 30.87 -42.62
C LYS A 543 -6.29 29.62 -41.74
N LEU A 544 -5.07 29.12 -41.55
CA LEU A 544 -4.77 28.03 -40.61
C LEU A 544 -3.93 28.54 -39.44
N ALA A 545 -4.46 28.43 -38.23
CA ALA A 545 -3.72 28.58 -36.99
C ALA A 545 -3.49 27.20 -36.35
N MET A 546 -2.32 27.00 -35.73
CA MET A 546 -1.93 25.74 -35.13
C MET A 546 -1.32 25.97 -33.74
N SER A 547 -1.73 25.17 -32.75
CA SER A 547 -1.16 25.15 -31.39
C SER A 547 -1.06 23.72 -30.86
N GLY A 548 -0.32 23.53 -29.76
CA GLY A 548 -0.19 22.19 -29.13
C GLY A 548 0.74 21.22 -29.85
N LEU A 549 1.61 21.71 -30.74
CA LEU A 549 2.55 20.90 -31.54
C LEU A 549 4.00 20.96 -31.01
N TRP A 550 4.21 21.22 -29.72
CA TRP A 550 5.53 21.24 -29.05
C TRP A 550 6.63 22.04 -29.75
N ASN A 551 6.27 23.08 -30.51
CA ASN A 551 7.18 23.81 -31.40
C ASN A 551 7.94 22.95 -32.43
N SER A 552 7.51 21.71 -32.66
CA SER A 552 8.10 20.80 -33.65
C SER A 552 7.80 21.28 -35.07
N THR A 553 8.86 21.52 -35.85
CA THR A 553 8.74 21.87 -37.27
C THR A 553 8.13 20.73 -38.07
N ALA A 554 8.52 19.49 -37.79
CA ALA A 554 8.00 18.30 -38.47
C ALA A 554 6.49 18.12 -38.25
N ALA A 555 6.02 18.26 -37.00
CA ALA A 555 4.60 18.14 -36.69
C ALA A 555 3.76 19.25 -37.36
N LYS A 556 4.28 20.49 -37.41
CA LYS A 556 3.64 21.61 -38.12
C LYS A 556 3.57 21.36 -39.63
N GLU A 557 4.58 20.73 -40.21
CA GLU A 557 4.62 20.38 -41.63
C GLU A 557 3.57 19.31 -41.98
N GLN A 558 3.39 18.29 -41.13
CA GLN A 558 2.34 17.28 -41.28
C GLN A 558 0.93 17.90 -41.30
N VAL A 559 0.63 18.77 -40.32
CA VAL A 559 -0.67 19.46 -40.26
C VAL A 559 -0.88 20.36 -41.49
N LYS A 560 0.17 21.06 -41.95
CA LYS A 560 0.11 21.91 -43.14
C LYS A 560 -0.14 21.08 -44.41
N MET A 561 0.55 19.95 -44.56
CA MET A 561 0.36 19.00 -45.64
C MET A 561 -1.08 18.50 -45.69
N ALA A 562 -1.65 18.14 -44.53
CA ALA A 562 -3.05 17.75 -44.43
C ALA A 562 -4.01 18.88 -44.83
N PHE A 563 -3.72 20.13 -44.46
CA PHE A 563 -4.55 21.28 -44.83
C PHE A 563 -4.46 21.61 -46.33
N ASP A 564 -3.29 21.47 -46.95
CA ASP A 564 -3.13 21.66 -48.40
C ASP A 564 -3.87 20.57 -49.18
N TYR A 565 -3.79 19.31 -48.75
CA TYR A 565 -4.58 18.21 -49.31
C TYR A 565 -6.09 18.45 -49.14
N PHE A 566 -6.51 18.90 -47.95
CA PHE A 566 -7.90 19.23 -47.63
C PHE A 566 -8.45 20.33 -48.54
N LYS A 567 -7.70 21.42 -48.77
CA LYS A 567 -8.10 22.49 -49.71
C LYS A 567 -8.26 21.97 -51.14
N ALA A 568 -7.32 21.15 -51.61
CA ALA A 568 -7.36 20.61 -52.97
C ALA A 568 -8.54 19.65 -53.20
N ASN A 569 -9.00 18.98 -52.15
CA ASN A 569 -10.05 17.94 -52.23
C ASN A 569 -11.37 18.35 -51.57
N ALA A 570 -11.54 19.62 -51.20
CA ALA A 570 -12.68 20.12 -50.44
C ALA A 570 -14.06 19.79 -51.05
N SER A 571 -14.16 19.82 -52.38
CA SER A 571 -15.39 19.50 -53.13
C SER A 571 -15.82 18.05 -52.96
N ARG A 572 -14.87 17.12 -52.80
CA ARG A 572 -15.12 15.69 -52.55
C ARG A 572 -15.53 15.41 -51.09
N ILE A 573 -15.22 16.32 -50.17
CA ILE A 573 -15.39 16.12 -48.72
C ILE A 573 -16.62 16.85 -48.16
N SER A 574 -16.86 18.09 -48.60
CA SER A 574 -17.81 19.01 -47.94
C SER A 574 -18.90 19.57 -48.88
N GLY A 575 -18.94 19.07 -50.13
CA GLY A 575 -19.92 19.48 -51.13
C GLY A 575 -19.84 20.98 -51.44
N ALA A 576 -20.86 21.73 -51.03
CA ALA A 576 -21.02 23.16 -51.31
C ALA A 576 -20.24 24.09 -50.38
N ARG A 577 -19.71 23.62 -49.25
CA ARG A 577 -18.98 24.46 -48.29
C ARG A 577 -17.58 24.78 -48.79
N LYS A 578 -17.22 26.06 -48.89
CA LYS A 578 -15.90 26.46 -49.38
C LYS A 578 -14.93 26.64 -48.21
N VAL A 579 -13.78 25.96 -48.30
CA VAL A 579 -12.69 26.07 -47.31
C VAL A 579 -12.19 27.51 -47.19
N LEU A 580 -12.13 28.26 -48.30
CA LEU A 580 -11.64 29.65 -48.32
C LEU A 580 -12.55 30.67 -47.63
N GLU A 581 -13.77 30.28 -47.25
CA GLU A 581 -14.71 31.14 -46.52
C GLU A 581 -14.62 30.93 -44.99
N HIS A 582 -13.69 30.09 -44.53
CA HIS A 582 -13.56 29.69 -43.13
C HIS A 582 -12.10 29.75 -42.65
N ASP A 583 -11.88 30.21 -41.42
CA ASP A 583 -10.60 30.10 -40.74
C ASP A 583 -10.61 28.89 -39.79
N PHE A 584 -9.47 28.21 -39.72
CA PHE A 584 -9.28 26.94 -39.02
C PHE A 584 -8.25 27.11 -37.92
N HIS A 585 -8.59 26.68 -36.71
CA HIS A 585 -7.64 26.59 -35.60
C HIS A 585 -7.55 25.15 -35.13
N LEU A 586 -6.41 24.51 -35.40
CA LEU A 586 -6.08 23.16 -34.94
C LEU A 586 -5.26 23.21 -33.64
N HIS A 587 -5.69 22.47 -32.64
CA HIS A 587 -4.94 22.24 -31.41
C HIS A 587 -4.73 20.73 -31.20
N VAL A 588 -3.49 20.31 -30.92
CA VAL A 588 -3.19 18.91 -30.56
C VAL A 588 -2.89 18.81 -29.08
N VAL A 589 -3.51 17.83 -28.41
CA VAL A 589 -3.31 17.51 -27.00
C VAL A 589 -2.77 16.09 -26.91
N ASP A 590 -1.62 15.93 -26.26
CA ASP A 590 -1.13 14.62 -25.83
C ASP A 590 -1.80 14.28 -24.50
N LEU A 591 -2.61 13.22 -24.49
CA LEU A 591 -3.40 12.81 -23.34
C LEU A 591 -2.59 11.98 -22.33
N GLN A 592 -1.39 11.52 -22.72
CA GLN A 592 -0.53 10.65 -21.91
C GLN A 592 0.88 11.21 -21.68
N ASN A 593 1.18 12.37 -22.25
CA ASN A 593 2.50 13.00 -22.21
C ASN A 593 3.61 12.11 -22.82
N SER A 594 3.25 11.32 -23.83
CA SER A 594 4.11 10.41 -24.59
C SER A 594 5.19 11.14 -25.41
N GLY A 595 4.99 12.42 -25.74
CA GLY A 595 5.92 13.25 -26.50
C GLY A 595 5.37 13.67 -27.87
N VAL A 596 6.25 14.13 -28.76
CA VAL A 596 5.81 14.69 -30.05
C VAL A 596 5.34 13.56 -30.97
N LEU A 597 4.07 13.54 -31.34
CA LEU A 597 3.55 12.56 -32.30
C LEU A 597 4.22 12.73 -33.67
N ARG A 598 4.69 11.62 -34.25
CA ARG A 598 5.40 11.60 -35.54
C ARG A 598 4.46 11.81 -36.73
N ASP A 599 3.35 11.08 -36.74
CA ASP A 599 2.44 10.94 -37.86
C ASP A 599 1.09 11.60 -37.51
N LEU A 600 0.73 12.69 -38.20
CA LEU A 600 -0.39 13.56 -37.82
C LEU A 600 -1.33 13.92 -38.98
N SER A 601 -0.93 13.66 -40.22
CA SER A 601 -1.59 14.26 -41.38
C SER A 601 -2.98 13.71 -41.59
N LEU A 602 -3.16 12.39 -41.52
CA LEU A 602 -4.48 11.78 -41.74
C LEU A 602 -5.50 12.18 -40.66
N ALA A 603 -5.11 12.10 -39.39
CA ALA A 603 -5.98 12.51 -38.28
C ALA A 603 -6.35 14.00 -38.37
N SER A 604 -5.41 14.84 -38.81
CA SER A 604 -5.66 16.26 -39.08
C SER A 604 -6.66 16.47 -40.23
N LEU A 605 -6.54 15.70 -41.33
CA LEU A 605 -7.50 15.72 -42.44
C LEU A 605 -8.93 15.40 -41.96
N VAL A 606 -9.08 14.36 -41.13
CA VAL A 606 -10.37 14.01 -40.54
C VAL A 606 -10.89 15.15 -39.64
N ALA A 607 -10.02 15.78 -38.85
CA ALA A 607 -10.41 16.91 -38.00
C ALA A 607 -10.87 18.13 -38.80
N PHE A 608 -10.14 18.52 -39.85
CA PHE A 608 -10.53 19.60 -40.77
C PHE A 608 -11.89 19.31 -41.42
N SER A 609 -12.08 18.08 -41.89
CA SER A 609 -13.31 17.64 -42.55
C SER A 609 -14.50 17.63 -41.58
N SER A 610 -14.31 17.06 -40.39
CA SER A 610 -15.30 17.03 -39.32
C SER A 610 -15.74 18.44 -38.91
N GLY A 611 -14.77 19.35 -38.72
CA GLY A 611 -15.02 20.74 -38.36
C GLY A 611 -15.79 21.49 -39.45
N LEU A 612 -15.37 21.38 -40.72
CA LEU A 612 -16.03 22.09 -41.83
C LEU A 612 -17.44 21.57 -42.12
N VAL A 613 -17.64 20.25 -42.06
CA VAL A 613 -18.95 19.62 -42.27
C VAL A 613 -19.87 19.82 -41.05
N GLY A 614 -19.29 20.07 -39.87
CA GLY A 614 -20.05 20.22 -38.63
C GLY A 614 -20.63 18.89 -38.14
N LYS A 615 -20.02 17.76 -38.54
CA LYS A 615 -20.43 16.41 -38.12
C LYS A 615 -19.33 15.81 -37.23
N PRO A 616 -19.66 15.31 -36.02
CA PRO A 616 -18.67 14.66 -35.16
C PRO A 616 -18.22 13.32 -35.73
N THR A 617 -17.03 12.88 -35.32
CA THR A 617 -16.59 11.50 -35.52
C THR A 617 -17.50 10.54 -34.76
N GLN A 618 -17.54 9.27 -35.20
CA GLN A 618 -18.31 8.25 -34.50
C GLN A 618 -17.83 8.10 -33.04
N SER A 619 -18.72 7.65 -32.16
CA SER A 619 -18.39 7.46 -30.74
C SER A 619 -17.24 6.46 -30.58
N GLN A 620 -16.29 6.80 -29.70
CA GLN A 620 -15.10 5.99 -29.39
C GLN A 620 -14.25 5.62 -30.63
N MET A 621 -14.22 6.51 -31.63
CA MET A 621 -13.44 6.38 -32.87
C MET A 621 -11.98 6.79 -32.69
N VAL A 622 -11.08 5.93 -33.16
CA VAL A 622 -9.64 6.20 -33.27
C VAL A 622 -9.23 6.13 -34.74
N VAL A 623 -8.63 7.21 -35.22
CA VAL A 623 -8.08 7.27 -36.58
C VAL A 623 -6.62 6.87 -36.54
N LEU A 624 -6.26 5.79 -37.23
CA LEU A 624 -4.88 5.28 -37.31
C LEU A 624 -4.35 5.38 -38.75
N GLY A 625 -3.03 5.49 -38.88
CA GLY A 625 -2.34 5.58 -40.17
C GLY A 625 -2.00 7.03 -40.54
N ASP A 626 -1.26 7.20 -41.63
CA ASP A 626 -0.88 8.53 -42.10
C ASP A 626 -0.95 8.66 -43.62
N MET A 627 -0.70 9.87 -44.14
CA MET A 627 -0.73 10.13 -45.57
C MET A 627 0.38 11.09 -46.03
N SER A 628 0.76 10.98 -47.31
CA SER A 628 1.61 11.96 -47.99
C SER A 628 0.80 13.11 -48.61
N LEU A 629 1.48 14.17 -49.07
CA LEU A 629 0.83 15.31 -49.74
C LEU A 629 0.07 14.88 -51.02
N GLY A 630 0.55 13.84 -51.70
CA GLY A 630 -0.10 13.26 -52.87
C GLY A 630 -1.28 12.34 -52.55
N GLY A 631 -1.57 12.10 -51.27
CA GLY A 631 -2.65 11.23 -50.81
C GLY A 631 -2.29 9.74 -50.75
N SER A 632 -1.01 9.38 -50.83
CA SER A 632 -0.57 7.99 -50.62
C SER A 632 -0.63 7.63 -49.13
N LEU A 633 -1.13 6.45 -48.79
CA LEU A 633 -1.28 6.00 -47.40
C LEU A 633 0.01 5.38 -46.84
N LYS A 634 0.34 5.73 -45.59
CA LYS A 634 1.40 5.11 -44.81
C LYS A 634 0.78 4.10 -43.82
N PRO A 635 1.28 2.86 -43.74
CA PRO A 635 0.80 1.87 -42.77
C PRO A 635 1.13 2.30 -41.33
N VAL A 636 0.34 1.79 -40.38
CA VAL A 636 0.54 1.99 -38.94
C VAL A 636 1.78 1.23 -38.46
N GLU A 637 2.73 1.95 -37.87
CA GLU A 637 3.87 1.34 -37.17
C GLU A 637 3.42 0.77 -35.81
N SER A 638 3.94 -0.39 -35.41
CA SER A 638 3.57 -1.08 -34.15
C SER A 638 2.06 -1.24 -33.95
N LEU A 639 1.36 -1.80 -34.95
CA LEU A 639 -0.11 -1.90 -34.97
C LEU A 639 -0.71 -2.56 -33.72
N ALA A 640 -0.14 -3.68 -33.26
CA ALA A 640 -0.62 -4.38 -32.07
C ALA A 640 -0.54 -3.50 -30.81
N GLU A 641 0.57 -2.77 -30.63
CA GLU A 641 0.77 -1.86 -29.50
C GLU A 641 -0.19 -0.66 -29.58
N CYS A 642 -0.37 -0.09 -30.78
CA CYS A 642 -1.31 1.01 -30.99
C CYS A 642 -2.75 0.61 -30.68
N LEU A 643 -3.17 -0.59 -31.06
CA LEU A 643 -4.50 -1.11 -30.74
C LEU A 643 -4.65 -1.42 -29.25
N GLN A 644 -3.61 -1.89 -28.57
CA GLN A 644 -3.67 -2.08 -27.12
C GLN A 644 -3.86 -0.74 -26.41
N VAL A 645 -3.09 0.29 -26.79
CA VAL A 645 -3.26 1.64 -26.26
C VAL A 645 -4.64 2.21 -26.58
N ALA A 646 -5.20 1.90 -27.76
CA ALA A 646 -6.55 2.31 -28.13
C ALA A 646 -7.60 1.71 -27.21
N PHE A 647 -7.46 0.43 -26.89
CA PHE A 647 -8.40 -0.29 -26.04
C PHE A 647 -8.35 0.27 -24.61
N ASP A 648 -7.14 0.39 -24.06
CA ASP A 648 -6.89 0.95 -22.72
C ASP A 648 -7.42 2.40 -22.59
N ALA A 649 -7.37 3.16 -23.69
CA ALA A 649 -7.87 4.52 -23.76
C ALA A 649 -9.39 4.62 -23.88
N GLY A 650 -10.11 3.51 -24.03
CA GLY A 650 -11.57 3.48 -24.21
C GLY A 650 -12.02 3.55 -25.67
N GLY A 651 -11.15 3.29 -26.64
CA GLY A 651 -11.52 3.16 -28.05
C GLY A 651 -12.28 1.86 -28.32
N LYS A 652 -13.34 1.92 -29.12
CA LYS A 652 -14.13 0.75 -29.59
C LYS A 652 -14.21 0.66 -31.11
N ARG A 653 -13.88 1.74 -31.82
CA ARG A 653 -13.88 1.79 -33.30
C ARG A 653 -12.54 2.27 -33.79
N VAL A 654 -11.99 1.61 -34.81
CA VAL A 654 -10.71 1.99 -35.40
C VAL A 654 -10.82 2.06 -36.91
N THR A 655 -10.23 3.09 -37.52
CA THR A 655 -10.01 3.14 -38.97
C THR A 655 -8.56 2.82 -39.29
N LEU A 656 -8.32 1.87 -40.19
CA LEU A 656 -7.00 1.40 -40.59
C LEU A 656 -6.77 1.52 -42.10
N PRO A 657 -5.55 1.85 -42.56
CA PRO A 657 -5.25 1.81 -43.98
C PRO A 657 -5.23 0.35 -44.46
N MET A 658 -5.70 0.09 -45.68
CA MET A 658 -5.64 -1.26 -46.29
C MET A 658 -4.22 -1.84 -46.30
N SER A 659 -3.18 -0.99 -46.37
CA SER A 659 -1.78 -1.41 -46.28
C SER A 659 -1.39 -2.03 -44.93
N SER A 660 -2.10 -1.71 -43.84
CA SER A 660 -1.88 -2.30 -42.51
C SER A 660 -2.57 -3.65 -42.33
N ALA A 661 -3.33 -4.13 -43.32
CA ALA A 661 -3.98 -5.44 -43.22
C ALA A 661 -2.97 -6.60 -43.11
N MET A 662 -1.74 -6.43 -43.63
CA MET A 662 -0.68 -7.43 -43.54
C MET A 662 -0.18 -7.65 -42.10
N ASP A 663 -0.35 -6.66 -41.22
CA ASP A 663 0.10 -6.71 -39.83
C ASP A 663 -0.97 -7.26 -38.87
N ILE A 664 -2.20 -7.52 -39.36
CA ILE A 664 -3.29 -8.07 -38.52
C ILE A 664 -2.90 -9.37 -37.80
N PRO A 665 -2.19 -10.33 -38.43
CA PRO A 665 -1.77 -11.55 -37.75
C PRO A 665 -0.84 -11.32 -36.54
N THR A 666 -0.26 -10.13 -36.38
CA THR A 666 0.58 -9.78 -35.23
C THR A 666 -0.24 -9.40 -33.99
N ILE A 667 -1.54 -9.16 -34.15
CA ILE A 667 -2.44 -8.70 -33.08
C ILE A 667 -3.01 -9.93 -32.36
N PRO A 668 -3.03 -9.96 -31.02
CA PRO A 668 -3.76 -10.98 -30.27
C PRO A 668 -5.24 -11.03 -30.66
N GLY A 669 -5.75 -12.24 -30.92
CA GLY A 669 -7.13 -12.42 -31.41
C GLY A 669 -8.18 -11.80 -30.50
N GLU A 670 -8.02 -11.96 -29.19
CA GLU A 670 -8.90 -11.35 -28.18
C GLU A 670 -8.95 -9.83 -28.29
N LEU A 671 -7.80 -9.16 -28.45
CA LEU A 671 -7.72 -7.72 -28.60
C LEU A 671 -8.41 -7.25 -29.87
N PHE A 672 -8.16 -7.91 -31.01
CA PHE A 672 -8.74 -7.52 -32.29
C PHE A 672 -10.28 -7.60 -32.27
N THR A 673 -10.85 -8.59 -31.58
CA THR A 673 -12.32 -8.73 -31.45
C THR A 673 -12.99 -7.63 -30.63
N LYS A 674 -12.24 -6.84 -29.85
CA LYS A 674 -12.79 -5.72 -29.06
C LYS A 674 -13.09 -4.47 -29.89
N PHE A 675 -12.65 -4.43 -31.16
CA PHE A 675 -12.82 -3.29 -32.04
C PHE A 675 -13.78 -3.55 -33.20
N GLN A 676 -14.60 -2.55 -33.50
CA GLN A 676 -15.21 -2.43 -34.81
C GLN A 676 -14.22 -1.76 -35.76
N THR A 677 -13.58 -2.58 -36.60
CA THR A 677 -12.52 -2.14 -37.53
C THR A 677 -13.07 -1.77 -38.90
N SER A 678 -12.64 -0.63 -39.43
CA SER A 678 -12.97 -0.16 -40.78
C SER A 678 -11.70 0.10 -41.58
N PHE A 679 -11.51 -0.60 -42.70
CA PHE A 679 -10.35 -0.39 -43.56
C PHE A 679 -10.61 0.67 -44.61
N TYR A 680 -9.66 1.55 -44.92
CA TYR A 680 -9.78 2.55 -45.99
C TYR A 680 -8.66 2.43 -47.02
N ALA A 681 -8.98 2.74 -48.29
CA ALA A 681 -8.04 2.66 -49.41
C ALA A 681 -7.48 4.03 -49.84
N GLU A 682 -8.16 5.13 -49.49
CA GLU A 682 -7.75 6.50 -49.78
C GLU A 682 -7.98 7.41 -48.55
N PRO A 683 -7.28 8.55 -48.41
CA PRO A 683 -7.50 9.48 -47.30
C PRO A 683 -8.93 9.98 -47.15
N ILE A 684 -9.65 10.20 -48.25
CA ILE A 684 -11.04 10.67 -48.23
C ILE A 684 -11.98 9.57 -47.71
N ASP A 685 -11.70 8.31 -48.05
CA ASP A 685 -12.43 7.15 -47.54
C ASP A 685 -12.26 7.02 -46.01
N ALA A 686 -11.08 7.37 -45.48
CA ALA A 686 -10.88 7.46 -44.02
C ALA A 686 -11.79 8.51 -43.37
N VAL A 687 -12.00 9.67 -44.00
CA VAL A 687 -12.91 10.72 -43.52
C VAL A 687 -14.35 10.20 -43.48
N VAL A 688 -14.81 9.59 -44.56
CA VAL A 688 -16.15 9.03 -44.71
C VAL A 688 -16.42 8.01 -43.59
N LYS A 689 -15.50 7.07 -43.38
CA LYS A 689 -15.60 6.04 -42.33
C LYS A 689 -15.52 6.63 -40.93
N ALA A 690 -14.62 7.57 -40.67
CA ALA A 690 -14.51 8.19 -39.35
C ALA A 690 -15.77 8.98 -38.95
N LEU A 691 -16.45 9.60 -39.92
CA LEU A 691 -17.70 10.36 -39.71
C LEU A 691 -18.98 9.51 -39.79
N GLY A 692 -18.90 8.27 -40.28
CA GLY A 692 -20.07 7.42 -40.49
C GLY A 692 -21.09 8.07 -41.43
N VAL A 693 -20.61 8.62 -42.55
CA VAL A 693 -21.44 9.08 -43.69
C VAL A 693 -21.27 8.07 -44.82
N ASP A 694 -22.32 7.83 -45.60
CA ASP A 694 -22.26 7.08 -46.86
C ASP A 694 -22.10 8.04 -48.05
#